data_AF-A0AA88NRP5-F1
#
_entry.id   AF-A0AA88NRP5-F1
#
_cell.length_a   1.000
_cell.length_b   1.000
_cell.length_c   1.000
_cell.angle_alpha   90.00
_cell.angle_beta   90.00
_cell.angle_gamma   90.00
#
_symmetry.space_group_name_H-M   'P 1'
#
loop_
_entity.id
_entity.type
_entity.pdbx_description
1 polymer ?
#
loop_
_entity_poly.entity_id
_entity_poly.type
_entity_poly.pdbx_seq_one_letter_code
_entity_poly.pdbx_strand_id
1 'polypeptide(L)'
;MAPLFSAVLVLLLVRHSAADVSDMDYGGVPLWINRFLGEPSVLSLQGRMDPAWFRANNPQACPLQCECPIQWPTALYCDHRGLADIPDGLPDRTQYLFLQRNNISSLSSSVLANVTKLHWLILDHNQLQSAKLDQAALQNQTKLYYLFANHNYLSSVPSTLPSGLRQLRLAHNQISSISSGAFEKLLNLTLLLLQGNRLQTITEGDLKGLLSLNMLDLSGNNFLTVPRHLPASIEQLYLSNNSLSGLDRDSFVSLLNLKYLRLSHCGLQSSSVPQQVFNISSLVELDLSYNKLITIPTVPTTLQYMYLEANEIQGTRGRTMKAGVGLFSALALFLLMGAVFTQRNKPKKPTRRPATTRKPSVPKPAVPAQPEPQEPTDFPPPILGPPSIYPDCPRECLCSPSYPNSLNCENRNIRVIPVIPSRTHYLYLQNNYISEVTAEAFVNATEVRWINFANNRIHRIDKKVFDKIPSLLYLYVHRNQLKEVPAGLPASLEQLRLSKNRITKIPAGAFNKMENLTLLDLYHNQLSDSDLGRNTFRDLKSLMQLNLAHNILKKMPDGVPNGLIQLFLDRNRIDDIPKDYFKGFTHLAFVRLNYNQLSDKGVPKAVFNISSLLDLQLAHNQLASLPLFNGNLEHLHLNHNNIESINGTLICPFDLHASLHEDSLVPKLRYLRLDGNHLSPPIPLDIIMCFRHLHSIVI
;
A
#
# COMPACT_ATOMS: atom_id res chain seq x y z
N MET A 1 -34.29 8.17 14.46
CA MET A 1 -32.86 8.32 14.81
C MET A 1 -32.04 7.51 13.83
N ALA A 2 -31.06 8.12 13.17
CA ALA A 2 -30.13 7.46 12.25
C ALA A 2 -28.81 8.26 12.22
N PRO A 3 -27.64 7.63 12.07
CA PRO A 3 -26.35 8.32 12.16
C PRO A 3 -26.00 9.05 10.86
N LEU A 4 -25.50 10.28 10.99
CA LEU A 4 -24.88 11.03 9.90
C LEU A 4 -23.39 10.66 9.80
N PHE A 5 -23.04 9.85 8.81
CA PHE A 5 -21.65 9.62 8.40
C PHE A 5 -21.34 10.42 7.11
N SER A 6 -20.06 10.66 6.86
CA SER A 6 -19.58 11.64 5.87
C SER A 6 -18.44 11.06 5.03
N ALA A 7 -18.49 11.31 3.72
CA ALA A 7 -17.44 10.98 2.78
C ALA A 7 -16.18 11.82 3.02
N VAL A 8 -15.02 11.16 3.09
CA VAL A 8 -13.71 11.82 3.20
C VAL A 8 -13.19 12.11 1.78
N LEU A 9 -13.09 13.40 1.46
CA LEU A 9 -12.42 13.86 0.25
C LEU A 9 -10.90 13.82 0.46
N VAL A 10 -10.19 12.99 -0.31
CA VAL A 10 -8.74 12.79 -0.18
C VAL A 10 -8.01 13.43 -1.37
N LEU A 11 -7.27 14.50 -1.10
CA LEU A 11 -6.41 15.20 -2.06
C LEU A 11 -4.94 14.87 -1.76
N LEU A 12 -4.41 13.82 -2.39
CA LEU A 12 -3.03 13.34 -2.21
C LEU A 12 -2.12 13.78 -3.36
N LEU A 13 -1.59 15.00 -3.29
CA LEU A 13 -0.56 15.48 -4.23
C LEU A 13 0.77 14.71 -4.06
N VAL A 14 0.83 13.50 -4.59
CA VAL A 14 2.02 12.63 -4.63
C VAL A 14 2.57 12.61 -6.05
N ARG A 15 3.59 13.46 -6.30
CA ARG A 15 4.48 13.25 -7.45
C ARG A 15 5.12 11.87 -7.31
N HIS A 16 4.75 10.95 -8.20
CA HIS A 16 5.38 9.65 -8.30
C HIS A 16 6.83 9.80 -8.80
N SER A 17 7.78 9.89 -7.87
CA SER A 17 9.17 9.50 -8.14
C SER A 17 9.24 7.98 -8.18
N ALA A 18 9.60 7.41 -9.33
CA ALA A 18 9.61 5.96 -9.54
C ALA A 18 10.77 5.28 -8.77
N ALA A 19 10.55 4.97 -7.49
CA ALA A 19 11.43 4.17 -6.63
C ALA A 19 10.68 3.65 -5.39
N ASP A 20 9.88 2.60 -5.57
CA ASP A 20 9.61 1.50 -4.60
C ASP A 20 8.38 0.70 -5.07
N VAL A 21 8.62 -0.36 -5.85
CA VAL A 21 7.59 -1.33 -6.29
C VAL A 21 8.16 -2.74 -6.09
N SER A 22 8.14 -3.22 -4.84
CA SER A 22 8.79 -4.47 -4.44
C SER A 22 7.90 -5.46 -3.66
N ASP A 23 6.68 -5.06 -3.25
CA ASP A 23 5.77 -5.87 -2.40
C ASP A 23 4.47 -6.31 -3.12
N MET A 24 4.36 -6.06 -4.42
CA MET A 24 3.25 -6.52 -5.28
C MET A 24 3.71 -7.67 -6.16
N ASP A 25 2.85 -8.69 -6.34
CA ASP A 25 3.00 -9.64 -7.45
C ASP A 25 2.67 -8.95 -8.79
N TYR A 26 3.06 -9.58 -9.91
CA TYR A 26 2.96 -9.02 -11.27
C TYR A 26 1.54 -8.67 -11.76
N GLY A 27 0.50 -9.01 -10.98
CA GLY A 27 -0.90 -8.63 -11.21
C GLY A 27 -1.53 -7.80 -10.09
N GLY A 28 -0.74 -7.11 -9.25
CA GLY A 28 -1.26 -6.21 -8.20
C GLY A 28 -1.87 -6.91 -6.99
N VAL A 29 -1.66 -8.23 -6.85
CA VAL A 29 -2.11 -9.00 -5.68
C VAL A 29 -1.00 -8.99 -4.61
N PRO A 30 -1.31 -8.66 -3.35
CA PRO A 30 -0.36 -8.81 -2.25
C PRO A 30 0.05 -10.27 -2.03
N LEU A 31 1.37 -10.52 -1.93
CA LEU A 31 2.01 -11.84 -1.90
C LEU A 31 1.65 -12.76 -0.70
N TRP A 32 0.78 -12.31 0.20
CA TRP A 32 0.30 -13.08 1.36
C TRP A 32 -0.98 -13.88 1.08
N ILE A 33 -1.84 -13.45 0.15
CA ILE A 33 -3.16 -14.09 -0.09
C ILE A 33 -2.99 -15.51 -0.62
N ASN A 34 -2.14 -15.71 -1.64
CA ASN A 34 -1.92 -17.03 -2.26
C ASN A 34 -1.30 -18.06 -1.27
N ARG A 35 -0.61 -17.61 -0.21
CA ARG A 35 0.01 -18.50 0.78
C ARG A 35 -0.99 -19.12 1.76
N PHE A 36 -2.15 -18.49 1.94
CA PHE A 36 -3.18 -18.93 2.90
C PHE A 36 -3.97 -20.16 2.44
N LEU A 37 -3.95 -20.48 1.14
CA LEU A 37 -4.74 -21.55 0.53
C LEU A 37 -3.97 -22.85 0.28
N GLY A 38 -2.65 -22.88 0.53
CA GLY A 38 -1.79 -24.04 0.27
C GLY A 38 -1.45 -24.26 -1.22
N GLU A 39 -1.77 -23.29 -2.09
CA GLU A 39 -1.45 -23.34 -3.52
C GLU A 39 0.03 -23.00 -3.78
N PRO A 40 0.68 -23.60 -4.81
CA PRO A 40 2.10 -23.38 -5.08
C PRO A 40 2.41 -21.94 -5.49
N SER A 41 3.61 -21.47 -5.16
CA SER A 41 3.98 -20.07 -5.39
C SER A 41 4.10 -19.74 -6.88
N VAL A 42 3.56 -18.60 -7.31
CA VAL A 42 3.77 -18.02 -8.65
C VAL A 42 5.21 -17.52 -8.86
N LEU A 43 5.96 -17.35 -7.76
CA LEU A 43 7.35 -16.93 -7.82
C LEU A 43 8.23 -18.03 -8.43
N SER A 44 9.12 -17.65 -9.34
CA SER A 44 10.08 -18.55 -9.99
C SER A 44 10.95 -19.32 -8.99
N LEU A 45 11.29 -20.56 -9.34
CA LEU A 45 12.32 -21.36 -8.66
C LEU A 45 13.71 -21.20 -9.30
N GLN A 46 13.81 -20.61 -10.50
CA GLN A 46 15.05 -20.48 -11.25
C GLN A 46 16.13 -19.76 -10.41
N GLY A 47 17.29 -20.40 -10.26
CA GLY A 47 18.42 -19.87 -9.51
C GLY A 47 18.25 -19.84 -7.98
N ARG A 48 17.14 -20.36 -7.45
CA ARG A 48 16.89 -20.48 -6.00
C ARG A 48 17.13 -21.89 -5.46
N MET A 49 17.14 -22.89 -6.33
CA MET A 49 17.35 -24.31 -6.00
C MET A 49 18.11 -25.00 -7.14
N ASP A 50 18.81 -26.09 -6.82
CA ASP A 50 19.57 -26.90 -7.79
C ASP A 50 18.63 -27.84 -8.59
N PRO A 51 18.57 -27.74 -9.93
CA PRO A 51 17.78 -28.64 -10.77
C PRO A 51 18.20 -30.11 -10.66
N ALA A 52 19.46 -30.41 -10.32
CA ALA A 52 19.95 -31.78 -10.15
C ALA A 52 19.35 -32.44 -8.89
N TRP A 53 19.17 -31.68 -7.80
CA TRP A 53 18.60 -32.19 -6.55
C TRP A 53 17.18 -32.76 -6.72
N PHE A 54 16.34 -32.07 -7.49
CA PHE A 54 15.00 -32.56 -7.85
C PHE A 54 15.06 -33.79 -8.76
N ARG A 55 15.97 -33.80 -9.75
CA ARG A 55 16.06 -34.88 -10.75
C ARG A 55 16.63 -36.19 -10.19
N ALA A 56 17.49 -36.11 -9.17
CA ALA A 56 18.03 -37.29 -8.49
C ALA A 56 17.02 -37.99 -7.55
N ASN A 57 16.07 -37.23 -6.98
CA ASN A 57 15.21 -37.71 -5.89
C ASN A 57 13.69 -37.76 -6.22
N ASN A 58 13.24 -37.24 -7.37
CA ASN A 58 11.84 -37.32 -7.77
C ASN A 58 11.57 -38.60 -8.59
N PRO A 59 10.76 -39.56 -8.09
CA PRO A 59 10.49 -40.83 -8.79
C PRO A 59 9.49 -40.69 -9.95
N GLN A 60 9.13 -39.46 -10.36
CA GLN A 60 8.11 -39.19 -11.36
C GLN A 60 8.65 -38.40 -12.55
N ALA A 61 8.17 -38.70 -13.76
CA ALA A 61 8.56 -38.00 -14.98
C ALA A 61 8.35 -36.47 -14.86
N CYS A 62 9.36 -35.72 -15.29
CA CYS A 62 9.43 -34.26 -15.32
C CYS A 62 10.11 -33.82 -16.64
N PRO A 63 9.58 -32.84 -17.39
CA PRO A 63 10.23 -32.37 -18.62
C PRO A 63 11.62 -31.77 -18.35
N LEU A 64 12.58 -32.00 -19.25
CA LEU A 64 13.96 -31.48 -19.13
C LEU A 64 14.02 -29.94 -19.14
N GLN A 65 12.97 -29.31 -19.69
CA GLN A 65 12.74 -27.87 -19.78
C GLN A 65 12.10 -27.29 -18.50
N CYS A 66 11.86 -28.08 -17.46
CA CYS A 66 11.17 -27.65 -16.24
C CYS A 66 11.87 -28.13 -14.95
N GLU A 67 11.45 -27.54 -13.83
CA GLU A 67 11.64 -28.04 -12.48
C GLU A 67 10.29 -28.55 -11.92
N CYS A 68 10.30 -29.72 -11.29
CA CYS A 68 9.10 -30.35 -10.71
C CYS A 68 9.37 -30.71 -9.24
N PRO A 69 8.95 -29.86 -8.28
CA PRO A 69 9.25 -30.07 -6.87
C PRO A 69 8.63 -31.35 -6.29
N ILE A 70 9.40 -32.07 -5.46
CA ILE A 70 8.92 -33.28 -4.77
C ILE A 70 7.79 -32.94 -3.79
N GLN A 71 7.81 -31.73 -3.20
CA GLN A 71 6.76 -31.20 -2.32
C GLN A 71 5.47 -30.82 -3.07
N TRP A 72 5.55 -30.50 -4.37
CA TRP A 72 4.41 -30.16 -5.23
C TRP A 72 4.48 -30.97 -6.53
N PRO A 73 4.26 -32.30 -6.48
CA PRO A 73 4.47 -33.19 -7.63
C PRO A 73 3.52 -32.92 -8.82
N THR A 74 2.51 -32.08 -8.62
CA THR A 74 1.54 -31.61 -9.62
C THR A 74 1.86 -30.21 -10.18
N ALA A 75 2.96 -29.58 -9.74
CA ALA A 75 3.40 -28.26 -10.18
C ALA A 75 4.65 -28.34 -11.07
N LEU A 76 4.61 -27.67 -12.22
CA LEU A 76 5.67 -27.60 -13.21
C LEU A 76 6.17 -26.16 -13.40
N TYR A 77 7.44 -25.92 -13.07
CA TYR A 77 8.13 -24.64 -13.19
C TYR A 77 9.00 -24.60 -14.45
N CYS A 78 8.42 -24.11 -15.53
CA CYS A 78 9.00 -24.04 -16.87
C CYS A 78 9.29 -22.58 -17.31
N ASP A 79 9.18 -21.63 -16.38
CA ASP A 79 9.31 -20.19 -16.58
C ASP A 79 10.77 -19.73 -16.73
N HIS A 80 10.97 -18.53 -17.32
CA HIS A 80 12.28 -17.87 -17.52
C HIS A 80 13.35 -18.65 -18.33
N ARG A 81 12.96 -19.58 -19.22
CA ARG A 81 13.90 -20.47 -19.95
C ARG A 81 14.05 -20.16 -21.44
N GLY A 82 13.39 -19.10 -21.93
CA GLY A 82 13.42 -18.73 -23.34
C GLY A 82 12.69 -19.72 -24.26
N LEU A 83 11.75 -20.50 -23.73
CA LEU A 83 11.01 -21.52 -24.47
C LEU A 83 10.20 -20.88 -25.61
N ALA A 84 10.29 -21.42 -26.83
CA ALA A 84 9.55 -20.95 -28.00
C ALA A 84 8.12 -21.51 -28.09
N ASP A 85 7.90 -22.67 -27.46
CA ASP A 85 6.65 -23.41 -27.38
C ASP A 85 6.57 -24.14 -26.01
N ILE A 86 5.40 -24.68 -25.66
CA ILE A 86 5.20 -25.42 -24.40
C ILE A 86 5.88 -26.80 -24.50
N PRO A 87 6.61 -27.29 -23.47
CA PRO A 87 7.28 -28.59 -23.52
C PRO A 87 6.32 -29.76 -23.75
N ASP A 88 6.67 -30.64 -24.70
CA ASP A 88 5.97 -31.90 -24.93
C ASP A 88 6.06 -32.86 -23.72
N GLY A 89 5.11 -33.78 -23.63
CA GLY A 89 5.12 -34.84 -22.61
C GLY A 89 4.80 -34.36 -21.19
N LEU A 90 4.00 -33.28 -21.05
CA LEU A 90 3.48 -32.83 -19.76
C LEU A 90 2.77 -33.97 -19.00
N PRO A 91 3.08 -34.20 -17.70
CA PRO A 91 2.42 -35.25 -16.93
C PRO A 91 0.91 -35.04 -16.74
N ASP A 92 0.13 -36.12 -16.83
CA ASP A 92 -1.34 -36.15 -16.66
C ASP A 92 -1.82 -35.59 -15.31
N ARG A 93 -0.96 -35.72 -14.28
CA ARG A 93 -1.17 -35.25 -12.91
C ARG A 93 -0.99 -33.74 -12.74
N THR A 94 -0.52 -33.01 -13.76
CA THR A 94 -0.20 -31.58 -13.65
C THR A 94 -1.45 -30.76 -13.37
N GLN A 95 -1.38 -29.95 -12.32
CA GLN A 95 -2.44 -29.04 -11.86
C GLN A 95 -1.99 -27.57 -11.94
N TYR A 96 -0.68 -27.31 -11.87
CA TYR A 96 -0.13 -25.94 -11.87
C TYR A 96 0.99 -25.86 -12.89
N LEU A 97 0.85 -25.02 -13.92
CA LEU A 97 1.84 -24.88 -14.99
C LEU A 97 2.30 -23.43 -15.13
N PHE A 98 3.56 -23.19 -14.78
CA PHE A 98 4.22 -21.90 -14.80
C PHE A 98 5.12 -21.78 -16.03
N LEU A 99 4.77 -20.89 -16.96
CA LEU A 99 5.41 -20.70 -18.26
C LEU A 99 5.75 -19.22 -18.53
N GLN A 100 5.64 -18.35 -17.52
CA GLN A 100 5.86 -16.91 -17.65
C GLN A 100 7.29 -16.53 -18.07
N ARG A 101 7.44 -15.36 -18.71
CA ARG A 101 8.73 -14.81 -19.16
C ARG A 101 9.50 -15.78 -20.08
N ASN A 102 8.80 -16.35 -21.04
CA ASN A 102 9.36 -17.17 -22.12
C ASN A 102 9.11 -16.49 -23.49
N ASN A 103 9.40 -17.19 -24.59
CA ASN A 103 9.20 -16.72 -25.96
C ASN A 103 8.03 -17.45 -26.64
N ILE A 104 7.05 -17.94 -25.87
CA ILE A 104 5.99 -18.83 -26.37
C ILE A 104 5.06 -18.04 -27.30
N SER A 105 4.97 -18.44 -28.57
CA SER A 105 4.15 -17.72 -29.57
C SER A 105 2.87 -18.43 -29.98
N SER A 106 2.72 -19.72 -29.65
CA SER A 106 1.59 -20.57 -30.04
C SER A 106 0.94 -21.26 -28.83
N LEU A 107 -0.28 -21.75 -29.02
CA LEU A 107 -0.91 -22.71 -28.10
C LEU A 107 -1.67 -23.76 -28.92
N SER A 108 -1.23 -25.01 -28.88
CA SER A 108 -1.85 -26.14 -29.60
C SER A 108 -2.61 -27.06 -28.65
N SER A 109 -3.72 -27.65 -29.11
CA SER A 109 -4.50 -28.59 -28.30
C SER A 109 -3.78 -29.88 -27.97
N SER A 110 -2.85 -30.35 -28.81
CA SER A 110 -2.11 -31.59 -28.60
C SER A 110 -1.33 -31.60 -27.28
N VAL A 111 -0.67 -30.50 -26.94
CA VAL A 111 0.22 -30.39 -25.76
C VAL A 111 -0.58 -30.40 -24.44
N LEU A 112 -1.79 -29.84 -24.43
CA LEU A 112 -2.66 -29.80 -23.26
C LEU A 112 -3.71 -30.93 -23.22
N ALA A 113 -3.85 -31.74 -24.27
CA ALA A 113 -4.87 -32.79 -24.38
C ALA A 113 -4.86 -33.79 -23.21
N ASN A 114 -3.66 -34.15 -22.73
CA ASN A 114 -3.48 -35.12 -21.65
C ASN A 114 -3.60 -34.50 -20.23
N VAL A 115 -3.62 -33.17 -20.11
CA VAL A 115 -3.52 -32.44 -18.82
C VAL A 115 -4.87 -31.92 -18.35
N THR A 116 -5.86 -32.80 -18.29
CA THR A 116 -7.27 -32.46 -17.99
C THR A 116 -7.56 -32.03 -16.54
N LYS A 117 -6.53 -32.02 -15.68
CA LYS A 117 -6.61 -31.67 -14.26
C LYS A 117 -6.03 -30.28 -13.95
N LEU A 118 -5.66 -29.50 -14.97
CA LEU A 118 -5.01 -28.20 -14.81
C LEU A 118 -5.92 -27.20 -14.05
N HIS A 119 -5.45 -26.69 -12.92
CA HIS A 119 -6.09 -25.66 -12.10
C HIS A 119 -5.58 -24.24 -12.45
N TRP A 120 -4.27 -24.10 -12.68
CA TRP A 120 -3.60 -22.83 -12.98
C TRP A 120 -2.76 -22.94 -14.26
N LEU A 121 -2.87 -21.95 -15.15
CA LEU A 121 -2.02 -21.78 -16.33
C LEU A 121 -1.49 -20.34 -16.41
N ILE A 122 -0.18 -20.18 -16.25
CA ILE A 122 0.48 -18.87 -16.13
C ILE A 122 1.39 -18.65 -17.35
N LEU A 123 0.95 -17.78 -18.27
CA LEU A 123 1.58 -17.49 -19.57
C LEU A 123 2.00 -16.01 -19.69
N ASP A 124 2.02 -15.26 -18.59
CA ASP A 124 2.40 -13.84 -18.55
C ASP A 124 3.78 -13.56 -19.15
N HIS A 125 3.93 -12.45 -19.87
CA HIS A 125 5.19 -12.06 -20.54
C HIS A 125 5.66 -13.14 -21.53
N ASN A 126 4.86 -13.41 -22.55
CA ASN A 126 5.18 -14.30 -23.67
C ASN A 126 4.87 -13.58 -25.01
N GLN A 127 4.85 -14.31 -26.12
CA GLN A 127 4.63 -13.77 -27.46
C GLN A 127 3.36 -14.32 -28.13
N LEU A 128 2.37 -14.77 -27.33
CA LEU A 128 1.15 -15.42 -27.83
C LEU A 128 0.38 -14.50 -28.77
N GLN A 129 0.03 -15.02 -29.95
CA GLN A 129 -0.72 -14.31 -31.00
C GLN A 129 -2.06 -15.00 -31.20
N SER A 130 -3.17 -14.25 -31.27
CA SER A 130 -4.52 -14.85 -31.43
C SER A 130 -4.64 -15.75 -32.69
N ALA A 131 -3.89 -15.46 -33.75
CA ALA A 131 -3.82 -16.27 -34.97
C ALA A 131 -3.05 -17.61 -34.82
N LYS A 132 -2.36 -17.82 -33.69
CA LYS A 132 -1.62 -19.04 -33.32
C LYS A 132 -2.21 -19.76 -32.11
N LEU A 133 -3.41 -19.37 -31.66
CA LEU A 133 -4.17 -20.09 -30.64
C LEU A 133 -5.13 -21.08 -31.30
N ASP A 134 -4.89 -22.36 -31.09
CA ASP A 134 -5.85 -23.42 -31.38
C ASP A 134 -7.06 -23.25 -30.43
N GLN A 135 -8.24 -23.02 -31.00
CA GLN A 135 -9.46 -22.81 -30.22
C GLN A 135 -9.85 -24.07 -29.43
N ALA A 136 -9.43 -25.27 -29.81
CA ALA A 136 -9.70 -26.49 -29.04
C ALA A 136 -8.84 -26.60 -27.76
N ALA A 137 -7.72 -25.88 -27.66
CA ALA A 137 -6.66 -26.16 -26.68
C ALA A 137 -7.06 -26.00 -25.21
N LEU A 138 -7.98 -25.08 -24.92
CA LEU A 138 -8.47 -24.84 -23.55
C LEU A 138 -9.89 -25.37 -23.32
N GLN A 139 -10.59 -25.83 -24.36
CA GLN A 139 -12.01 -26.21 -24.31
C GLN A 139 -12.31 -27.33 -23.31
N ASN A 140 -11.39 -28.30 -23.17
CA ASN A 140 -11.56 -29.45 -22.28
C ASN A 140 -11.15 -29.20 -20.83
N GLN A 141 -10.52 -28.04 -20.53
CA GLN A 141 -9.88 -27.77 -19.24
C GLN A 141 -10.89 -27.26 -18.20
N THR A 142 -11.93 -28.06 -17.94
CA THR A 142 -13.07 -27.74 -17.06
C THR A 142 -12.69 -27.46 -15.60
N LYS A 143 -11.48 -27.82 -15.18
CA LYS A 143 -10.91 -27.51 -13.85
C LYS A 143 -10.00 -26.28 -13.81
N LEU A 144 -9.77 -25.61 -14.95
CA LEU A 144 -8.90 -24.43 -14.99
C LEU A 144 -9.59 -23.26 -14.30
N TYR A 145 -9.10 -22.90 -13.12
CA TYR A 145 -9.64 -21.80 -12.31
C TYR A 145 -8.95 -20.48 -12.65
N TYR A 146 -7.64 -20.47 -12.85
CA TYR A 146 -6.86 -19.26 -13.13
C TYR A 146 -6.09 -19.38 -14.46
N LEU A 147 -6.33 -18.42 -15.35
CA LEU A 147 -5.61 -18.27 -16.63
C LEU A 147 -5.06 -16.85 -16.72
N PHE A 148 -3.74 -16.71 -16.64
CA PHE A 148 -3.06 -15.42 -16.77
C PHE A 148 -2.23 -15.42 -18.06
N ALA A 149 -2.47 -14.46 -18.95
CA ALA A 149 -1.72 -14.25 -20.19
C ALA A 149 -1.49 -12.74 -20.44
N ASN A 150 -1.13 -12.00 -19.39
CA ASN A 150 -0.78 -10.59 -19.46
C ASN A 150 0.50 -10.37 -20.28
N HIS A 151 0.70 -9.17 -20.83
CA HIS A 151 1.91 -8.83 -21.61
C HIS A 151 2.21 -9.85 -22.72
N ASN A 152 1.25 -10.01 -23.63
CA ASN A 152 1.32 -10.89 -24.80
C ASN A 152 0.84 -10.10 -26.06
N TYR A 153 0.66 -10.78 -27.20
CA TYR A 153 0.28 -10.15 -28.47
C TYR A 153 -1.12 -10.57 -28.97
N LEU A 154 -2.05 -10.85 -28.05
CA LEU A 154 -3.42 -11.21 -28.38
C LEU A 154 -4.18 -9.99 -28.96
N SER A 155 -4.83 -10.18 -30.11
CA SER A 155 -5.63 -9.15 -30.81
C SER A 155 -7.13 -9.25 -30.52
N SER A 156 -7.59 -10.40 -30.02
CA SER A 156 -8.95 -10.63 -29.55
C SER A 156 -8.97 -11.63 -28.39
N VAL A 157 -10.03 -11.58 -27.57
CA VAL A 157 -10.31 -12.62 -26.57
C VAL A 157 -10.72 -13.92 -27.30
N PRO A 158 -10.15 -15.10 -26.98
CA PRO A 158 -10.55 -16.39 -27.58
C PRO A 158 -12.01 -16.75 -27.30
N SER A 159 -12.68 -17.46 -28.23
CA SER A 159 -14.11 -17.82 -28.09
C SER A 159 -14.37 -19.06 -27.22
N THR A 160 -13.32 -19.80 -26.86
CA THR A 160 -13.41 -21.17 -26.29
C THR A 160 -12.79 -21.27 -24.89
N LEU A 161 -13.03 -20.27 -24.06
CA LEU A 161 -12.52 -20.24 -22.68
C LEU A 161 -13.22 -21.30 -21.79
N PRO A 162 -12.48 -21.99 -20.90
CA PRO A 162 -13.02 -23.07 -20.08
C PRO A 162 -13.95 -22.56 -18.97
N SER A 163 -15.11 -23.21 -18.82
CA SER A 163 -16.17 -22.85 -17.86
C SER A 163 -15.78 -22.92 -16.37
N GLY A 164 -14.62 -23.50 -16.05
CA GLY A 164 -14.08 -23.53 -14.69
C GLY A 164 -13.56 -22.19 -14.19
N LEU A 165 -13.27 -21.23 -15.08
CA LEU A 165 -12.52 -20.02 -14.75
C LEU A 165 -13.18 -19.17 -13.65
N ARG A 166 -12.35 -18.78 -12.68
CA ARG A 166 -12.62 -17.86 -11.57
C ARG A 166 -11.86 -16.54 -11.72
N GLN A 167 -10.66 -16.58 -12.28
CA GLN A 167 -9.90 -15.38 -12.65
C GLN A 167 -9.32 -15.51 -14.07
N LEU A 168 -9.48 -14.46 -14.86
CA LEU A 168 -8.93 -14.34 -16.20
C LEU A 168 -8.17 -13.02 -16.32
N ARG A 169 -6.90 -13.07 -16.72
CA ARG A 169 -6.04 -11.89 -16.83
C ARG A 169 -5.42 -11.81 -18.22
N LEU A 170 -5.77 -10.77 -18.96
CA LEU A 170 -5.39 -10.52 -20.36
C LEU A 170 -4.87 -9.07 -20.53
N ALA A 171 -4.34 -8.47 -19.47
CA ALA A 171 -3.87 -7.09 -19.45
C ALA A 171 -2.66 -6.87 -20.37
N HIS A 172 -2.48 -5.64 -20.84
CA HIS A 172 -1.35 -5.23 -21.68
C HIS A 172 -1.11 -6.14 -22.91
N ASN A 173 -2.21 -6.50 -23.57
CA ASN A 173 -2.20 -7.17 -24.88
C ASN A 173 -2.54 -6.15 -25.99
N GLN A 174 -2.98 -6.62 -27.16
CA GLN A 174 -3.41 -5.79 -28.29
C GLN A 174 -4.92 -5.90 -28.56
N ILE A 175 -5.71 -6.34 -27.57
CA ILE A 175 -7.10 -6.79 -27.75
C ILE A 175 -7.98 -5.63 -28.19
N SER A 176 -8.51 -5.69 -29.42
CA SER A 176 -9.45 -4.71 -29.98
C SER A 176 -10.90 -5.19 -30.00
N SER A 177 -11.15 -6.48 -29.79
CA SER A 177 -12.50 -7.07 -29.76
C SER A 177 -12.59 -8.30 -28.86
N ILE A 178 -13.80 -8.59 -28.39
CA ILE A 178 -14.17 -9.83 -27.72
C ILE A 178 -14.83 -10.75 -28.77
N SER A 179 -14.46 -12.03 -28.83
CA SER A 179 -15.11 -12.96 -29.75
C SER A 179 -16.53 -13.32 -29.26
N SER A 180 -17.48 -13.46 -30.19
CA SER A 180 -18.86 -13.82 -29.85
C SER A 180 -18.92 -15.11 -29.02
N GLY A 181 -19.65 -15.08 -27.91
CA GLY A 181 -19.80 -16.20 -26.99
C GLY A 181 -18.61 -16.49 -26.06
N ALA A 182 -17.50 -15.75 -26.15
CA ALA A 182 -16.26 -16.01 -25.41
C ALA A 182 -16.44 -16.18 -23.88
N PHE A 183 -17.39 -15.45 -23.29
CA PHE A 183 -17.66 -15.46 -21.86
C PHE A 183 -18.96 -16.19 -21.46
N GLU A 184 -19.74 -16.70 -22.41
CA GLU A 184 -21.11 -17.19 -22.18
C GLU A 184 -21.19 -18.36 -21.19
N LYS A 185 -20.10 -19.14 -21.06
CA LYS A 185 -20.00 -20.30 -20.15
C LYS A 185 -19.25 -20.01 -18.85
N LEU A 186 -18.76 -18.79 -18.64
CA LEU A 186 -17.88 -18.44 -17.51
C LEU A 186 -18.67 -17.97 -16.27
N LEU A 187 -19.68 -18.76 -15.88
CA LEU A 187 -20.63 -18.42 -14.81
C LEU A 187 -19.96 -18.13 -13.46
N ASN A 188 -18.80 -18.72 -13.20
CA ASN A 188 -18.03 -18.63 -11.96
C ASN A 188 -16.90 -17.58 -12.00
N LEU A 189 -16.76 -16.80 -13.08
CA LEU A 189 -15.68 -15.81 -13.19
C LEU A 189 -15.93 -14.65 -12.23
N THR A 190 -15.02 -14.42 -11.29
CA THR A 190 -15.12 -13.36 -10.26
C THR A 190 -14.27 -12.13 -10.58
N LEU A 191 -13.23 -12.28 -11.39
CA LEU A 191 -12.26 -11.22 -11.71
C LEU A 191 -11.81 -11.32 -13.17
N LEU A 192 -11.92 -10.21 -13.90
CA LEU A 192 -11.53 -10.07 -15.31
C LEU A 192 -10.66 -8.82 -15.48
N LEU A 193 -9.40 -9.02 -15.89
CA LEU A 193 -8.43 -7.95 -16.14
C LEU A 193 -8.18 -7.81 -17.64
N LEU A 194 -8.59 -6.67 -18.20
CA LEU A 194 -8.50 -6.30 -19.61
C LEU A 194 -7.81 -4.93 -19.81
N GLN A 195 -7.18 -4.37 -18.79
CA GLN A 195 -6.54 -3.07 -18.83
C GLN A 195 -5.33 -3.00 -19.77
N GLY A 196 -5.05 -1.83 -20.33
CA GLY A 196 -3.92 -1.62 -21.26
C GLY A 196 -4.07 -2.29 -22.62
N ASN A 197 -5.32 -2.51 -23.08
CA ASN A 197 -5.65 -3.09 -24.38
C ASN A 197 -6.14 -2.00 -25.36
N ARG A 198 -6.88 -2.38 -26.41
CA ARG A 198 -7.33 -1.50 -27.49
C ARG A 198 -8.85 -1.47 -27.68
N LEU A 199 -9.62 -1.98 -26.74
CA LEU A 199 -11.09 -2.03 -26.79
C LEU A 199 -11.68 -0.61 -26.91
N GLN A 200 -12.67 -0.44 -27.78
CA GLN A 200 -13.37 0.84 -28.02
C GLN A 200 -14.83 0.82 -27.56
N THR A 201 -15.46 -0.36 -27.64
CA THR A 201 -16.85 -0.63 -27.31
C THR A 201 -16.98 -2.02 -26.69
N ILE A 202 -18.10 -2.27 -26.02
CA ILE A 202 -18.54 -3.58 -25.53
C ILE A 202 -20.01 -3.70 -25.94
N THR A 203 -20.34 -4.74 -26.69
CA THR A 203 -21.70 -5.02 -27.17
C THR A 203 -22.51 -5.81 -26.14
N GLU A 204 -23.83 -5.91 -26.36
CA GLU A 204 -24.75 -6.69 -25.51
C GLU A 204 -24.35 -8.17 -25.37
N GLY A 205 -23.72 -8.75 -26.40
CA GLY A 205 -23.27 -10.15 -26.39
C GLY A 205 -21.93 -10.38 -25.70
N ASP A 206 -21.08 -9.36 -25.57
CA ASP A 206 -19.65 -9.55 -25.30
C ASP A 206 -19.38 -10.05 -23.87
N LEU A 207 -20.08 -9.48 -22.87
CA LEU A 207 -19.94 -9.83 -21.45
C LEU A 207 -21.06 -10.79 -20.94
N LYS A 208 -21.86 -11.33 -21.86
CA LYS A 208 -22.93 -12.29 -21.54
C LYS A 208 -22.34 -13.52 -20.84
N GLY A 209 -23.01 -13.99 -19.78
CA GLY A 209 -22.60 -15.17 -18.99
C GLY A 209 -21.75 -14.88 -17.75
N LEU A 210 -21.22 -13.66 -17.59
CA LEU A 210 -20.38 -13.27 -16.44
C LEU A 210 -21.18 -12.99 -15.15
N LEU A 211 -21.97 -13.97 -14.70
CA LEU A 211 -22.93 -13.81 -13.60
C LEU A 211 -22.26 -13.52 -12.25
N SER A 212 -21.09 -14.10 -11.96
CA SER A 212 -20.39 -13.96 -10.67
C SER A 212 -19.33 -12.85 -10.63
N LEU A 213 -19.26 -11.98 -11.63
CA LEU A 213 -18.14 -11.05 -11.81
C LEU A 213 -18.15 -9.90 -10.80
N ASN A 214 -17.29 -9.96 -9.80
CA ASN A 214 -17.09 -8.91 -8.80
C ASN A 214 -16.22 -7.76 -9.33
N MET A 215 -15.12 -8.09 -10.03
CA MET A 215 -14.08 -7.14 -10.41
C MET A 215 -13.82 -7.13 -11.92
N LEU A 216 -13.90 -5.94 -12.52
CA LEU A 216 -13.64 -5.69 -13.93
C LEU A 216 -12.72 -4.47 -14.10
N ASP A 217 -11.54 -4.69 -14.67
CA ASP A 217 -10.63 -3.61 -15.06
C ASP A 217 -10.54 -3.47 -16.59
N LEU A 218 -10.98 -2.30 -17.07
CA LEU A 218 -10.99 -1.84 -18.45
C LEU A 218 -10.12 -0.58 -18.63
N SER A 219 -9.28 -0.23 -17.65
CA SER A 219 -8.46 0.97 -17.66
C SER A 219 -7.45 0.98 -18.82
N GLY A 220 -7.00 2.14 -19.30
CA GLY A 220 -6.01 2.22 -20.37
C GLY A 220 -6.42 1.55 -21.68
N ASN A 221 -7.71 1.62 -22.03
CA ASN A 221 -8.26 1.21 -23.32
C ASN A 221 -8.65 2.45 -24.16
N ASN A 222 -9.37 2.25 -25.26
CA ASN A 222 -9.81 3.30 -26.18
C ASN A 222 -11.31 3.62 -26.05
N PHE A 223 -11.93 3.40 -24.88
CA PHE A 223 -13.35 3.66 -24.69
C PHE A 223 -13.67 5.16 -24.81
N LEU A 224 -14.68 5.49 -25.63
CA LEU A 224 -15.20 6.86 -25.81
C LEU A 224 -16.46 7.16 -24.98
N THR A 225 -17.13 6.12 -24.50
CA THR A 225 -18.31 6.14 -23.64
C THR A 225 -18.23 4.96 -22.64
N VAL A 226 -19.00 5.02 -21.56
CA VAL A 226 -19.10 3.88 -20.63
C VAL A 226 -19.87 2.72 -21.30
N PRO A 227 -19.36 1.48 -21.25
CA PRO A 227 -20.10 0.29 -21.66
C PRO A 227 -21.49 0.19 -20.99
N ARG A 228 -22.56 0.08 -21.79
CA ARG A 228 -23.94 0.00 -21.26
C ARG A 228 -24.34 -1.40 -20.78
N HIS A 229 -23.69 -2.44 -21.31
CA HIS A 229 -24.04 -3.85 -21.05
C HIS A 229 -23.08 -4.52 -20.04
N LEU A 230 -22.86 -3.86 -18.90
CA LEU A 230 -22.01 -4.35 -17.82
C LEU A 230 -22.77 -5.31 -16.88
N PRO A 231 -22.17 -6.43 -16.43
CA PRO A 231 -22.77 -7.32 -15.44
C PRO A 231 -23.14 -6.61 -14.12
N ALA A 232 -24.38 -6.78 -13.67
CA ALA A 232 -24.92 -6.16 -12.45
C ALA A 232 -24.30 -6.69 -11.13
N SER A 233 -23.50 -7.75 -11.20
CA SER A 233 -22.75 -8.34 -10.08
C SER A 233 -21.44 -7.60 -9.75
N ILE A 234 -21.02 -6.64 -10.59
CA ILE A 234 -19.77 -5.90 -10.40
C ILE A 234 -19.83 -5.04 -9.13
N GLU A 235 -18.85 -5.25 -8.26
CA GLU A 235 -18.57 -4.41 -7.08
C GLU A 235 -17.39 -3.45 -7.33
N GLN A 236 -16.50 -3.78 -8.26
CA GLN A 236 -15.28 -3.02 -8.58
C GLN A 236 -15.18 -2.80 -10.10
N LEU A 237 -15.37 -1.56 -10.55
CA LEU A 237 -15.29 -1.17 -11.96
C LEU A 237 -14.20 -0.10 -12.16
N TYR A 238 -13.13 -0.48 -12.86
CA TYR A 238 -12.05 0.44 -13.21
C TYR A 238 -12.08 0.74 -14.72
N LEU A 239 -12.17 2.03 -15.05
CA LEU A 239 -12.30 2.57 -16.41
C LEU A 239 -11.29 3.72 -16.64
N SER A 240 -10.27 3.83 -15.79
CA SER A 240 -9.36 4.99 -15.75
C SER A 240 -8.44 5.03 -16.98
N ASN A 241 -7.90 6.21 -17.33
CA ASN A 241 -7.03 6.42 -18.50
C ASN A 241 -7.67 5.94 -19.84
N ASN A 242 -8.98 6.13 -19.98
CA ASN A 242 -9.71 6.02 -21.25
C ASN A 242 -9.96 7.43 -21.85
N SER A 243 -10.59 7.54 -23.02
CA SER A 243 -10.87 8.82 -23.68
C SER A 243 -12.37 9.15 -23.66
N LEU A 244 -12.97 9.17 -22.46
CA LEU A 244 -14.42 9.31 -22.30
C LEU A 244 -14.90 10.71 -22.69
N SER A 245 -15.71 10.78 -23.74
CA SER A 245 -16.39 11.99 -24.20
C SER A 245 -17.37 12.55 -23.17
N GLY A 246 -17.98 11.67 -22.38
CA GLY A 246 -18.95 11.98 -21.34
C GLY A 246 -19.53 10.72 -20.70
N LEU A 247 -20.54 10.93 -19.87
CA LEU A 247 -21.32 9.90 -19.20
C LEU A 247 -22.81 10.10 -19.52
N ASP A 248 -23.55 9.02 -19.73
CA ASP A 248 -25.01 9.06 -19.85
C ASP A 248 -25.65 9.10 -18.45
N ARG A 249 -26.94 9.44 -18.35
CA ARG A 249 -27.64 9.52 -17.05
C ARG A 249 -27.79 8.16 -16.36
N ASP A 250 -27.74 7.10 -17.15
CA ASP A 250 -28.00 5.71 -16.80
C ASP A 250 -26.74 4.83 -16.78
N SER A 251 -25.55 5.38 -17.08
CA SER A 251 -24.29 4.63 -17.26
C SER A 251 -23.88 3.65 -16.16
N PHE A 252 -24.39 3.81 -14.93
CA PHE A 252 -24.12 2.91 -13.80
C PHE A 252 -25.39 2.44 -13.07
N VAL A 253 -26.59 2.76 -13.58
CA VAL A 253 -27.88 2.53 -12.87
C VAL A 253 -28.19 1.03 -12.69
N SER A 254 -27.66 0.17 -13.56
CA SER A 254 -27.77 -1.29 -13.45
C SER A 254 -26.81 -1.91 -12.42
N LEU A 255 -25.78 -1.18 -11.96
CA LEU A 255 -24.69 -1.71 -11.15
C LEU A 255 -24.98 -1.57 -9.65
N LEU A 256 -26.07 -2.21 -9.20
CA LEU A 256 -26.60 -2.07 -7.84
C LEU A 256 -25.61 -2.48 -6.74
N ASN A 257 -24.59 -3.29 -7.04
CA ASN A 257 -23.58 -3.77 -6.10
C ASN A 257 -22.26 -2.95 -6.13
N LEU A 258 -22.16 -1.90 -6.94
CA LEU A 258 -20.91 -1.17 -7.20
C LEU A 258 -20.40 -0.41 -5.97
N LYS A 259 -19.28 -0.87 -5.40
CA LYS A 259 -18.61 -0.28 -4.23
C LYS A 259 -17.41 0.59 -4.61
N TYR A 260 -16.69 0.26 -5.69
CA TYR A 260 -15.47 0.98 -6.10
C TYR A 260 -15.54 1.34 -7.58
N LEU A 261 -15.51 2.64 -7.90
CA LEU A 261 -15.54 3.16 -9.27
C LEU A 261 -14.33 4.06 -9.52
N ARG A 262 -13.52 3.75 -10.55
CA ARG A 262 -12.34 4.55 -10.90
C ARG A 262 -12.37 5.04 -12.35
N LEU A 263 -12.44 6.35 -12.50
CA LEU A 263 -12.59 7.10 -13.76
C LEU A 263 -11.55 8.22 -13.88
N SER A 264 -10.36 8.05 -13.29
CA SER A 264 -9.30 9.05 -13.37
C SER A 264 -8.65 9.09 -14.74
N HIS A 265 -8.03 10.23 -15.10
CA HIS A 265 -7.40 10.45 -16.41
C HIS A 265 -8.33 10.27 -17.63
N CYS A 266 -9.66 10.29 -17.44
CA CYS A 266 -10.63 10.03 -18.51
C CYS A 266 -10.95 11.25 -19.40
N GLY A 267 -10.46 12.45 -19.05
CA GLY A 267 -10.71 13.70 -19.77
C GLY A 267 -12.10 14.32 -19.56
N LEU A 268 -12.89 13.78 -18.63
CA LEU A 268 -14.29 14.16 -18.38
C LEU A 268 -14.43 15.65 -18.00
N GLN A 269 -15.48 16.29 -18.52
CA GLN A 269 -15.82 17.69 -18.23
C GLN A 269 -17.15 17.77 -17.48
N SER A 270 -17.35 18.78 -16.62
CA SER A 270 -18.62 18.95 -15.89
C SER A 270 -19.83 19.20 -16.80
N SER A 271 -19.63 19.59 -18.06
CA SER A 271 -20.65 19.69 -19.10
C SER A 271 -21.09 18.32 -19.66
N SER A 272 -20.23 17.31 -19.59
CA SER A 272 -20.46 15.95 -20.09
C SER A 272 -20.63 14.90 -18.99
N VAL A 273 -20.80 15.34 -17.73
CA VAL A 273 -21.06 14.49 -16.55
C VAL A 273 -22.40 14.88 -15.93
N PRO A 274 -23.46 14.06 -16.05
CA PRO A 274 -24.76 14.35 -15.46
C PRO A 274 -24.68 14.38 -13.93
N GLN A 275 -25.24 15.42 -13.31
CA GLN A 275 -24.99 15.72 -11.89
C GLN A 275 -25.32 14.57 -10.91
N GLN A 276 -26.26 13.68 -11.24
CA GLN A 276 -26.69 12.56 -10.39
C GLN A 276 -26.07 11.19 -10.77
N VAL A 277 -25.19 11.13 -11.78
CA VAL A 277 -24.73 9.84 -12.38
C VAL A 277 -23.97 8.94 -11.39
N PHE A 278 -23.38 9.51 -10.34
CA PHE A 278 -22.64 8.77 -9.31
C PHE A 278 -23.45 8.52 -8.03
N ASN A 279 -24.74 8.86 -7.98
CA ASN A 279 -25.60 8.72 -6.80
C ASN A 279 -26.07 7.25 -6.61
N ILE A 280 -25.11 6.35 -6.42
CA ILE A 280 -25.27 4.90 -6.37
C ILE A 280 -25.15 4.46 -4.90
N SER A 281 -26.23 3.98 -4.28
CA SER A 281 -26.29 3.80 -2.82
C SER A 281 -25.29 2.80 -2.22
N SER A 282 -24.69 1.92 -3.04
CA SER A 282 -23.66 0.96 -2.65
C SER A 282 -22.21 1.48 -2.73
N LEU A 283 -21.99 2.67 -3.29
CA LEU A 283 -20.66 3.19 -3.61
C LEU A 283 -19.88 3.63 -2.34
N VAL A 284 -18.64 3.15 -2.22
CA VAL A 284 -17.72 3.37 -1.09
C VAL A 284 -16.49 4.17 -1.53
N GLU A 285 -15.96 3.94 -2.73
CA GLU A 285 -14.84 4.67 -3.33
C GLU A 285 -15.19 5.21 -4.72
N LEU A 286 -14.83 6.47 -4.97
CA LEU A 286 -14.97 7.14 -6.25
C LEU A 286 -13.70 7.93 -6.60
N ASP A 287 -12.96 7.47 -7.60
CA ASP A 287 -11.83 8.20 -8.17
C ASP A 287 -12.23 8.93 -9.46
N LEU A 288 -12.13 10.26 -9.44
CA LEU A 288 -12.35 11.18 -10.55
C LEU A 288 -11.13 12.09 -10.78
N SER A 289 -9.96 11.72 -10.27
CA SER A 289 -8.73 12.52 -10.38
C SER A 289 -8.25 12.71 -11.83
N TYR A 290 -7.44 13.76 -12.08
CA TYR A 290 -6.85 14.06 -13.40
C TYR A 290 -7.89 14.16 -14.55
N ASN A 291 -9.07 14.72 -14.24
CA ASN A 291 -10.12 15.06 -15.22
C ASN A 291 -10.22 16.60 -15.37
N LYS A 292 -11.23 17.07 -16.11
CA LYS A 292 -11.48 18.50 -16.39
C LYS A 292 -12.81 18.96 -15.76
N LEU A 293 -13.11 18.46 -14.56
CA LEU A 293 -14.32 18.83 -13.83
C LEU A 293 -14.17 20.24 -13.27
N ILE A 294 -15.18 21.08 -13.50
CA ILE A 294 -15.30 22.46 -13.02
C ILE A 294 -16.23 22.53 -11.78
N THR A 295 -17.03 21.49 -11.56
CA THR A 295 -17.95 21.31 -10.43
C THR A 295 -17.85 19.90 -9.86
N ILE A 296 -18.11 19.76 -8.55
CA ILE A 296 -18.26 18.46 -7.88
C ILE A 296 -19.63 17.87 -8.25
N PRO A 297 -19.73 16.61 -8.70
CA PRO A 297 -21.00 15.94 -8.96
C PRO A 297 -21.70 15.50 -7.66
N THR A 298 -23.00 15.18 -7.71
CA THR A 298 -23.70 14.57 -6.58
C THR A 298 -23.24 13.13 -6.37
N VAL A 299 -22.99 12.78 -5.12
CA VAL A 299 -22.53 11.47 -4.64
C VAL A 299 -23.42 10.99 -3.49
N PRO A 300 -23.48 9.67 -3.20
CA PRO A 300 -24.32 9.13 -2.13
C PRO A 300 -23.70 9.42 -0.75
N THR A 301 -24.50 9.30 0.30
CA THR A 301 -24.05 9.41 1.71
C THR A 301 -23.24 8.21 2.20
N THR A 302 -23.22 7.11 1.45
CA THR A 302 -22.46 5.88 1.73
C THR A 302 -21.01 5.93 1.25
N LEU A 303 -20.66 6.91 0.41
CA LEU A 303 -19.29 7.11 -0.06
C LEU A 303 -18.37 7.40 1.12
N GLN A 304 -17.22 6.74 1.18
CA GLN A 304 -16.20 6.92 2.21
C GLN A 304 -14.97 7.65 1.67
N TYR A 305 -14.59 7.36 0.43
CA TYR A 305 -13.39 7.91 -0.21
C TYR A 305 -13.75 8.55 -1.55
N MET A 306 -13.38 9.82 -1.72
CA MET A 306 -13.51 10.53 -2.99
C MET A 306 -12.18 11.17 -3.37
N TYR A 307 -11.73 10.96 -4.61
CA TYR A 307 -10.51 11.56 -5.15
C TYR A 307 -10.85 12.52 -6.30
N LEU A 308 -10.41 13.78 -6.17
CA LEU A 308 -10.66 14.87 -7.13
C LEU A 308 -9.41 15.69 -7.45
N GLU A 309 -8.20 15.15 -7.18
CA GLU A 309 -6.96 15.87 -7.52
C GLU A 309 -6.85 16.16 -9.02
N ALA A 310 -6.07 17.20 -9.36
CA ALA A 310 -5.80 17.62 -10.74
C ALA A 310 -7.07 17.83 -11.62
N ASN A 311 -8.12 18.44 -11.04
CA ASN A 311 -9.31 18.93 -11.75
C ASN A 311 -9.39 20.46 -11.75
N GLU A 312 -10.24 21.04 -12.60
CA GLU A 312 -10.41 22.48 -12.84
C GLU A 312 -11.52 23.13 -11.98
N ILE A 313 -11.78 22.62 -10.77
CA ILE A 313 -12.99 22.96 -9.98
C ILE A 313 -12.98 24.42 -9.52
N GLN A 314 -13.93 25.24 -10.01
CA GLN A 314 -13.96 26.68 -9.77
C GLN A 314 -14.89 27.09 -8.62
N GLY A 315 -14.45 28.05 -7.80
CA GLY A 315 -15.21 28.62 -6.68
C GLY A 315 -16.41 29.46 -7.10
N THR A 316 -17.47 29.47 -6.30
CA THR A 316 -18.81 29.92 -6.70
C THR A 316 -19.11 31.39 -6.35
N ARG A 317 -19.59 32.19 -7.32
CA ARG A 317 -19.74 33.65 -7.19
C ARG A 317 -20.89 34.26 -8.04
N GLY A 318 -22.12 33.90 -7.68
CA GLY A 318 -23.29 34.79 -7.79
C GLY A 318 -23.97 34.99 -9.16
N ARG A 319 -25.03 34.20 -9.41
CA ARG A 319 -26.34 34.75 -9.84
C ARG A 319 -27.47 33.89 -9.28
N THR A 320 -28.49 34.52 -8.71
CA THR A 320 -29.58 33.84 -7.98
C THR A 320 -30.63 33.23 -8.91
N MET A 321 -31.01 31.97 -8.67
CA MET A 321 -32.32 31.45 -9.10
C MET A 321 -33.22 31.22 -7.88
N LYS A 322 -34.49 31.62 -7.99
CA LYS A 322 -35.57 31.15 -7.12
C LYS A 322 -36.16 29.89 -7.76
N ALA A 323 -36.03 28.75 -7.09
CA ALA A 323 -36.82 27.55 -7.34
C ALA A 323 -37.04 26.83 -6.00
N GLY A 324 -38.15 26.11 -5.87
CA GLY A 324 -38.46 25.36 -4.65
C GLY A 324 -37.73 24.01 -4.60
N VAL A 325 -37.45 23.55 -3.38
CA VAL A 325 -37.13 22.15 -3.02
C VAL A 325 -36.04 21.49 -3.89
N GLY A 326 -34.78 21.88 -3.65
CA GLY A 326 -33.60 21.22 -4.22
C GLY A 326 -32.37 22.13 -4.22
N LEU A 327 -31.41 21.90 -3.32
CA LEU A 327 -30.19 22.72 -3.25
C LEU A 327 -29.24 22.37 -4.40
N PHE A 328 -28.85 23.35 -5.23
CA PHE A 328 -27.46 23.59 -5.70
C PHE A 328 -27.35 24.83 -6.62
N SER A 329 -26.44 25.77 -6.30
CA SER A 329 -25.79 26.75 -7.23
C SER A 329 -24.71 27.55 -6.46
N ALA A 330 -23.52 27.97 -6.95
CA ALA A 330 -22.94 28.26 -8.29
C ALA A 330 -23.14 29.73 -8.77
N LEU A 331 -22.27 30.43 -9.55
CA LEU A 331 -20.85 30.37 -10.03
C LEU A 331 -20.50 31.82 -10.54
N ALA A 332 -19.28 32.39 -10.74
CA ALA A 332 -17.84 31.99 -10.72
C ALA A 332 -16.87 33.24 -10.70
N LEU A 333 -15.53 33.03 -10.75
CA LEU A 333 -14.43 33.98 -11.16
C LEU A 333 -13.77 34.90 -10.08
N PHE A 334 -12.57 35.51 -10.28
CA PHE A 334 -11.86 35.88 -11.53
C PHE A 334 -10.31 35.84 -11.41
N LEU A 335 -9.62 35.41 -12.47
CA LEU A 335 -8.36 35.99 -12.99
C LEU A 335 -8.17 35.54 -14.46
N LEU A 336 -7.54 36.34 -15.33
CA LEU A 336 -7.42 36.05 -16.78
C LEU A 336 -6.27 36.85 -17.46
N MET A 337 -5.93 36.42 -18.68
CA MET A 337 -5.07 37.03 -19.73
C MET A 337 -3.57 36.74 -19.70
N GLY A 338 -2.99 36.45 -20.88
CA GLY A 338 -1.53 36.31 -21.04
C GLY A 338 -1.00 35.46 -22.21
N ALA A 339 -1.65 35.42 -23.38
CA ALA A 339 -1.13 34.68 -24.55
C ALA A 339 -0.97 35.60 -25.78
N VAL A 340 0.25 35.71 -26.30
CA VAL A 340 0.60 36.38 -27.57
C VAL A 340 1.64 35.53 -28.32
N PHE A 341 1.63 35.60 -29.64
CA PHE A 341 2.24 34.63 -30.56
C PHE A 341 3.68 34.96 -31.00
N THR A 342 4.25 33.99 -31.73
CA THR A 342 5.25 34.10 -32.82
C THR A 342 6.77 34.19 -32.57
N GLN A 343 7.43 33.31 -33.33
CA GLN A 343 8.72 33.41 -34.04
C GLN A 343 10.04 32.92 -33.39
N ARG A 344 10.90 32.45 -34.30
CA ARG A 344 12.21 31.79 -34.07
C ARG A 344 13.33 32.83 -34.00
N ASN A 345 14.39 32.56 -33.23
CA ASN A 345 15.75 32.44 -33.78
C ASN A 345 16.80 31.94 -32.75
N LYS A 346 17.91 31.42 -33.29
CA LYS A 346 19.24 31.18 -32.67
C LYS A 346 20.28 31.91 -33.57
N PRO A 347 21.60 32.02 -33.28
CA PRO A 347 22.39 31.55 -32.11
C PRO A 347 23.40 32.62 -31.55
N LYS A 348 24.36 32.14 -30.71
CA LYS A 348 25.77 32.60 -30.51
C LYS A 348 26.19 33.36 -29.22
N LYS A 349 27.36 32.95 -28.70
CA LYS A 349 28.39 33.64 -27.87
C LYS A 349 29.54 34.10 -28.82
N PRO A 350 30.53 34.98 -28.48
CA PRO A 350 31.31 35.14 -27.22
C PRO A 350 31.30 36.62 -26.70
N THR A 351 32.29 37.33 -26.08
CA THR A 351 33.76 37.15 -25.90
C THR A 351 34.35 37.67 -24.55
N ARG A 352 35.01 38.85 -24.47
CA ARG A 352 35.94 39.21 -23.36
C ARG A 352 36.03 40.71 -23.01
N ARG A 353 36.32 40.93 -21.70
CA ARG A 353 37.08 42.00 -20.96
C ARG A 353 38.12 42.82 -21.76
N PRO A 354 38.58 44.02 -21.30
CA PRO A 354 39.17 44.31 -19.95
C PRO A 354 38.68 45.66 -19.31
N ALA A 355 39.31 46.40 -18.36
CA ALA A 355 40.57 46.31 -17.59
C ALA A 355 40.53 47.09 -16.23
N THR A 356 41.37 46.70 -15.23
CA THR A 356 41.94 47.53 -14.10
C THR A 356 40.99 48.24 -13.10
N THR A 357 41.38 48.65 -11.87
CA THR A 357 42.69 48.85 -11.18
C THR A 357 42.78 48.08 -9.82
N ARG A 358 43.88 48.24 -9.04
CA ARG A 358 44.19 47.44 -7.82
C ARG A 358 45.20 48.13 -6.88
N LYS A 359 44.87 48.32 -5.58
CA LYS A 359 45.76 48.57 -4.40
C LYS A 359 44.92 48.92 -3.16
N PRO A 360 45.45 48.87 -1.91
CA PRO A 360 46.43 47.94 -1.32
C PRO A 360 45.83 47.16 -0.13
N SER A 361 46.64 46.42 0.65
CA SER A 361 46.18 45.55 1.76
C SER A 361 46.86 45.84 3.10
N VAL A 362 46.07 45.90 4.19
CA VAL A 362 46.50 45.89 5.61
C VAL A 362 45.50 45.04 6.44
N PRO A 363 45.68 44.72 7.74
CA PRO A 363 45.49 43.34 8.23
C PRO A 363 44.09 43.00 8.75
N LYS A 364 43.83 41.70 8.92
CA LYS A 364 42.62 41.14 9.56
C LYS A 364 42.50 41.53 11.05
N PRO A 365 41.34 42.02 11.49
CA PRO A 365 40.81 41.82 12.84
C PRO A 365 40.11 40.45 12.96
N ALA A 366 39.62 40.13 14.17
CA ALA A 366 38.99 38.85 14.50
C ALA A 366 37.75 38.51 13.67
N VAL A 367 37.49 37.21 13.50
CA VAL A 367 36.26 36.67 12.90
C VAL A 367 35.17 36.61 13.98
N PRO A 368 34.04 37.33 13.83
CA PRO A 368 32.86 37.07 14.65
C PRO A 368 32.26 35.70 14.28
N ALA A 369 31.58 35.05 15.23
CA ALA A 369 30.87 33.81 14.94
C ALA A 369 29.89 34.01 13.77
N GLN A 370 29.95 33.12 12.76
CA GLN A 370 28.98 33.14 11.67
C GLN A 370 27.59 32.80 12.23
N PRO A 371 26.54 33.58 11.92
CA PRO A 371 25.18 33.13 12.12
C PRO A 371 24.94 31.83 11.35
N GLU A 372 24.12 30.93 11.90
CA GLU A 372 23.59 29.79 11.13
C GLU A 372 22.87 30.31 9.88
N PRO A 373 22.92 29.57 8.74
CA PRO A 373 22.32 30.02 7.49
C PRO A 373 20.79 30.16 7.66
N GLN A 374 20.32 31.41 7.73
CA GLN A 374 18.90 31.72 7.77
C GLN A 374 18.21 31.21 6.51
N GLU A 375 17.04 30.59 6.67
CA GLU A 375 16.21 30.14 5.55
C GLU A 375 15.83 31.35 4.67
N PRO A 376 15.71 31.17 3.33
CA PRO A 376 15.41 32.27 2.42
C PRO A 376 14.11 33.01 2.83
N THR A 377 14.23 34.33 2.98
CA THR A 377 13.31 35.14 3.80
C THR A 377 11.93 35.40 3.18
N ASP A 378 11.72 35.07 1.91
CA ASP A 378 10.44 35.24 1.20
C ASP A 378 9.59 33.95 1.20
N PHE A 379 9.07 33.60 2.37
CA PHE A 379 7.94 32.66 2.46
C PHE A 379 6.72 33.27 1.75
N PRO A 380 5.96 32.49 0.95
CA PRO A 380 4.74 32.98 0.31
C PRO A 380 3.68 33.41 1.36
N PRO A 381 2.81 34.39 1.05
CA PRO A 381 1.79 34.86 1.97
C PRO A 381 0.72 33.79 2.24
N PRO A 382 0.03 33.85 3.40
CA PRO A 382 -1.14 33.02 3.68
C PRO A 382 -2.23 33.16 2.61
N ILE A 383 -2.81 32.02 2.20
CA ILE A 383 -3.86 31.97 1.18
C ILE A 383 -5.21 32.23 1.85
N LEU A 384 -5.69 33.46 1.76
CA LEU A 384 -6.98 33.86 2.32
C LEU A 384 -8.15 33.34 1.48
N GLY A 385 -9.14 32.75 2.15
CA GLY A 385 -10.40 32.32 1.58
C GLY A 385 -11.46 33.44 1.48
N PRO A 386 -12.57 33.16 0.78
CA PRO A 386 -13.76 34.02 0.81
C PRO A 386 -14.32 34.12 2.24
N PRO A 387 -15.11 35.16 2.57
CA PRO A 387 -15.81 35.23 3.85
C PRO A 387 -16.69 33.98 4.06
N SER A 388 -16.62 33.36 5.24
CA SER A 388 -17.52 32.26 5.59
C SER A 388 -18.89 32.79 6.02
N ILE A 389 -19.92 31.93 5.98
CA ILE A 389 -21.21 32.20 6.63
C ILE A 389 -21.10 32.12 8.16
N TYR A 390 -20.06 31.47 8.69
CA TYR A 390 -19.77 31.39 10.11
C TYR A 390 -18.87 32.58 10.50
N PRO A 391 -19.35 33.53 11.34
CA PRO A 391 -18.63 34.77 11.62
C PRO A 391 -17.36 34.58 12.46
N ASP A 392 -17.21 33.41 13.09
CA ASP A 392 -16.04 32.98 13.85
C ASP A 392 -15.01 32.21 13.01
N CYS A 393 -15.26 31.98 11.72
CA CYS A 393 -14.36 31.22 10.86
C CYS A 393 -13.11 32.03 10.48
N PRO A 394 -11.89 31.53 10.74
CA PRO A 394 -10.65 32.16 10.28
C PRO A 394 -10.60 32.39 8.77
N ARG A 395 -10.06 33.54 8.35
CA ARG A 395 -10.03 33.98 6.96
C ARG A 395 -9.05 33.20 6.09
N GLU A 396 -8.05 32.60 6.71
CA GLU A 396 -7.05 31.70 6.10
C GLU A 396 -7.58 30.26 5.91
N CYS A 397 -8.68 29.88 6.55
CA CYS A 397 -9.25 28.53 6.53
C CYS A 397 -10.54 28.46 5.68
N LEU A 398 -11.24 27.32 5.74
CA LEU A 398 -12.62 27.13 5.29
C LEU A 398 -13.42 26.40 6.38
N CYS A 399 -14.64 26.89 6.63
CA CYS A 399 -15.66 26.20 7.41
C CYS A 399 -16.81 25.86 6.46
N SER A 400 -17.05 24.57 6.23
CA SER A 400 -18.08 24.11 5.29
C SER A 400 -19.47 24.08 5.95
N PRO A 401 -20.53 24.63 5.32
CA PRO A 401 -21.91 24.48 5.82
C PRO A 401 -22.38 23.02 5.90
N SER A 402 -21.85 22.15 5.04
CA SER A 402 -22.15 20.71 5.05
C SER A 402 -21.46 19.99 6.22
N TYR A 403 -20.32 20.50 6.66
CA TYR A 403 -19.47 19.92 7.71
C TYR A 403 -19.10 21.00 8.74
N PRO A 404 -20.08 21.52 9.50
CA PRO A 404 -19.91 22.70 10.35
C PRO A 404 -18.79 22.56 11.38
N ASN A 405 -18.56 21.33 11.85
CA ASN A 405 -17.57 20.99 12.88
C ASN A 405 -16.17 20.69 12.30
N SER A 406 -15.95 20.91 11.00
CA SER A 406 -14.66 20.76 10.33
C SER A 406 -14.03 22.13 10.09
N LEU A 407 -12.75 22.29 10.44
CA LEU A 407 -11.96 23.47 10.11
C LEU A 407 -10.80 23.09 9.18
N ASN A 408 -10.90 23.55 7.93
CA ASN A 408 -10.02 23.16 6.83
C ASN A 408 -9.03 24.28 6.52
N CYS A 409 -7.80 24.16 7.01
CA CYS A 409 -6.73 25.14 6.90
C CYS A 409 -5.51 24.60 6.12
N GLU A 410 -5.65 23.46 5.45
CA GLU A 410 -4.57 22.74 4.77
C GLU A 410 -4.11 23.38 3.45
N ASN A 411 -2.80 23.33 3.17
CA ASN A 411 -2.17 23.90 1.97
C ASN A 411 -2.36 25.44 1.84
N ARG A 412 -2.30 26.19 2.95
CA ARG A 412 -2.62 27.63 3.00
C ARG A 412 -1.44 28.56 3.26
N ASN A 413 -0.20 28.07 3.28
CA ASN A 413 0.99 28.82 3.68
C ASN A 413 0.90 29.45 5.09
N ILE A 414 0.04 28.90 5.97
CA ILE A 414 -0.19 29.40 7.33
C ILE A 414 1.11 29.23 8.16
N ARG A 415 1.39 30.21 9.02
CA ARG A 415 2.60 30.26 9.88
C ARG A 415 2.28 30.26 11.38
N VAL A 416 1.14 30.84 11.74
CA VAL A 416 0.57 30.90 13.09
C VAL A 416 -0.84 30.35 13.00
N ILE A 417 -1.25 29.49 13.94
CA ILE A 417 -2.58 28.88 13.92
C ILE A 417 -3.60 29.95 14.34
N PRO A 418 -4.69 30.15 13.57
CA PRO A 418 -5.73 31.10 13.96
C PRO A 418 -6.57 30.59 15.13
N VAL A 419 -7.38 31.47 15.73
CA VAL A 419 -8.33 31.09 16.79
C VAL A 419 -9.30 30.03 16.27
N ILE A 420 -9.36 28.89 16.96
CA ILE A 420 -10.18 27.74 16.58
C ILE A 420 -11.62 27.93 17.11
N PRO A 421 -12.65 27.83 16.25
CA PRO A 421 -14.06 27.87 16.67
C PRO A 421 -14.43 26.76 17.67
N SER A 422 -15.34 27.04 18.60
CA SER A 422 -15.70 26.10 19.66
C SER A 422 -16.33 24.80 19.18
N ARG A 423 -17.13 24.86 18.09
CA ARG A 423 -17.76 23.69 17.44
C ARG A 423 -16.77 22.75 16.74
N THR A 424 -15.50 23.14 16.56
CA THR A 424 -14.55 22.39 15.74
C THR A 424 -14.24 21.05 16.40
N HIS A 425 -14.60 19.96 15.74
CA HIS A 425 -14.25 18.58 16.10
C HIS A 425 -13.03 18.08 15.33
N TYR A 426 -12.88 18.49 14.06
CA TYR A 426 -11.84 18.04 13.14
C TYR A 426 -11.04 19.24 12.62
N LEU A 427 -9.71 19.21 12.79
CA LEU A 427 -8.81 20.31 12.48
C LEU A 427 -7.71 19.87 11.50
N TYR A 428 -7.76 20.40 10.27
CA TYR A 428 -6.81 20.11 9.20
C TYR A 428 -5.84 21.28 9.03
N LEU A 429 -4.58 21.11 9.45
CA LEU A 429 -3.52 22.14 9.38
C LEU A 429 -2.28 21.64 8.62
N GLN A 430 -2.36 20.46 7.99
CA GLN A 430 -1.25 19.86 7.26
C GLN A 430 -0.79 20.68 6.04
N ASN A 431 0.45 20.48 5.60
CA ASN A 431 1.07 21.16 4.45
C ASN A 431 1.08 22.69 4.59
N ASN A 432 1.60 23.19 5.71
CA ASN A 432 1.75 24.61 6.00
C ASN A 432 3.19 24.93 6.48
N TYR A 433 3.43 26.16 6.92
CA TYR A 433 4.72 26.62 7.45
C TYR A 433 4.66 26.93 8.96
N ILE A 434 3.81 26.21 9.70
CA ILE A 434 3.64 26.40 11.14
C ILE A 434 4.91 25.94 11.85
N SER A 435 5.46 26.77 12.74
CA SER A 435 6.70 26.51 13.49
C SER A 435 6.48 26.32 14.99
N GLU A 436 5.50 27.01 15.58
CA GLU A 436 5.08 26.83 16.97
C GLU A 436 3.56 26.68 17.09
N VAL A 437 3.12 25.90 18.08
CA VAL A 437 1.71 25.71 18.46
C VAL A 437 1.52 26.25 19.88
N THR A 438 0.71 27.29 20.03
CA THR A 438 0.49 28.01 21.30
C THR A 438 -0.97 27.87 21.78
N ALA A 439 -1.22 28.07 23.07
CA ALA A 439 -2.52 27.78 23.69
C ALA A 439 -3.62 28.80 23.33
N GLU A 440 -3.23 30.01 22.90
CA GLU A 440 -4.13 31.13 22.59
C GLU A 440 -5.06 30.80 21.40
N ALA A 441 -4.57 30.04 20.42
CA ALA A 441 -5.37 29.55 19.30
C ALA A 441 -6.49 28.59 19.75
N PHE A 442 -6.28 27.84 20.83
CA PHE A 442 -7.17 26.74 21.25
C PHE A 442 -8.13 27.11 22.38
N VAL A 443 -8.15 28.36 22.87
CA VAL A 443 -8.87 28.77 24.09
C VAL A 443 -10.33 28.30 24.18
N ASN A 444 -11.04 28.25 23.04
CA ASN A 444 -12.45 27.86 22.95
C ASN A 444 -12.68 26.42 22.45
N ALA A 445 -11.62 25.68 22.10
CA ALA A 445 -11.66 24.51 21.21
C ALA A 445 -12.00 23.18 21.91
N THR A 446 -12.86 23.19 22.93
CA THR A 446 -13.06 22.07 23.86
C THR A 446 -13.61 20.78 23.24
N GLU A 447 -14.24 20.87 22.07
CA GLU A 447 -14.84 19.74 21.36
C GLU A 447 -13.91 19.05 20.34
N VAL A 448 -12.68 19.55 20.16
CA VAL A 448 -11.72 18.98 19.18
C VAL A 448 -11.35 17.55 19.53
N ARG A 449 -11.59 16.63 18.59
CA ARG A 449 -11.28 15.19 18.72
C ARG A 449 -10.14 14.73 17.81
N TRP A 450 -9.87 15.46 16.72
CA TRP A 450 -8.90 15.07 15.71
C TRP A 450 -8.13 16.29 15.20
N ILE A 451 -6.79 16.22 15.25
CA ILE A 451 -5.91 17.28 14.72
C ILE A 451 -4.82 16.67 13.83
N ASN A 452 -4.66 17.26 12.63
CA ASN A 452 -3.56 16.95 11.73
C ASN A 452 -2.67 18.17 11.48
N PHE A 453 -1.49 18.14 12.11
CA PHE A 453 -0.39 19.09 11.94
C PHE A 453 0.71 18.57 10.98
N ALA A 454 0.49 17.46 10.27
CA ALA A 454 1.56 16.79 9.52
C ALA A 454 2.20 17.68 8.44
N ASN A 455 3.47 17.42 8.12
CA ASN A 455 4.20 18.11 7.06
C ASN A 455 4.18 19.65 7.24
N ASN A 456 4.68 20.08 8.39
CA ASN A 456 4.87 21.48 8.78
C ASN A 456 6.34 21.70 9.22
N ARG A 457 6.66 22.81 9.89
CA ARG A 457 8.00 23.08 10.46
C ARG A 457 8.00 23.10 11.99
N ILE A 458 7.03 22.44 12.64
CA ILE A 458 6.78 22.59 14.08
C ILE A 458 7.96 22.07 14.89
N HIS A 459 8.67 22.97 15.57
CA HIS A 459 9.75 22.63 16.51
C HIS A 459 9.29 22.66 17.97
N ARG A 460 8.14 23.28 18.27
CA ARG A 460 7.59 23.41 19.63
C ARG A 460 6.06 23.39 19.68
N ILE A 461 5.51 22.76 20.71
CA ILE A 461 4.10 22.84 21.13
C ILE A 461 4.10 23.24 22.61
N ASP A 462 3.33 24.25 23.01
CA ASP A 462 3.13 24.56 24.43
C ASP A 462 2.24 23.48 25.08
N LYS A 463 2.66 22.97 26.24
CA LYS A 463 1.89 22.02 27.04
C LYS A 463 0.47 22.52 27.37
N LYS A 464 0.31 23.85 27.50
CA LYS A 464 -0.98 24.50 27.76
C LYS A 464 -2.01 24.35 26.62
N VAL A 465 -1.59 23.92 25.44
CA VAL A 465 -2.50 23.62 24.32
C VAL A 465 -3.45 22.49 24.74
N PHE A 466 -2.93 21.44 25.37
CA PHE A 466 -3.69 20.24 25.71
C PHE A 466 -4.69 20.47 26.86
N ASP A 467 -4.40 21.41 27.76
CA ASP A 467 -5.35 21.92 28.77
C ASP A 467 -6.64 22.51 28.15
N LYS A 468 -6.65 22.79 26.84
CA LYS A 468 -7.80 23.33 26.09
C LYS A 468 -8.54 22.31 25.22
N ILE A 469 -7.93 21.16 24.94
CA ILE A 469 -8.47 20.11 24.05
C ILE A 469 -8.54 18.74 24.76
N PRO A 470 -9.23 18.64 25.92
CA PRO A 470 -9.31 17.40 26.70
C PRO A 470 -10.05 16.25 25.98
N SER A 471 -10.76 16.56 24.89
CA SER A 471 -11.55 15.62 24.07
C SER A 471 -10.75 14.96 22.94
N LEU A 472 -9.44 15.23 22.83
CA LEU A 472 -8.60 14.84 21.70
C LEU A 472 -8.31 13.32 21.67
N LEU A 473 -8.80 12.65 20.63
CA LEU A 473 -8.60 11.21 20.38
C LEU A 473 -7.43 10.94 19.41
N TYR A 474 -7.22 11.81 18.42
CA TYR A 474 -6.23 11.61 17.34
C TYR A 474 -5.32 12.84 17.19
N LEU A 475 -4.01 12.63 17.33
CA LEU A 475 -3.01 13.69 17.13
C LEU A 475 -1.91 13.26 16.14
N TYR A 476 -1.92 13.87 14.96
CA TYR A 476 -0.93 13.60 13.91
C TYR A 476 0.01 14.80 13.74
N VAL A 477 1.28 14.62 14.12
CA VAL A 477 2.35 15.65 14.03
C VAL A 477 3.56 15.13 13.24
N HIS A 478 3.38 14.08 12.43
CA HIS A 478 4.45 13.46 11.67
C HIS A 478 5.02 14.37 10.57
N ARG A 479 6.30 14.20 10.21
CA ARG A 479 7.06 15.11 9.31
C ARG A 479 7.06 16.57 9.84
N ASN A 480 7.72 16.77 10.98
CA ASN A 480 7.91 18.08 11.62
C ASN A 480 9.34 18.18 12.20
N GLN A 481 9.61 19.14 13.09
CA GLN A 481 10.94 19.41 13.65
C GLN A 481 11.00 19.29 15.19
N LEU A 482 10.04 18.59 15.82
CA LEU A 482 9.95 18.46 17.28
C LEU A 482 11.22 17.83 17.87
N LYS A 483 11.74 18.42 18.95
CA LYS A 483 12.91 17.94 19.70
C LYS A 483 12.57 17.06 20.90
N GLU A 484 11.37 17.18 21.46
CA GLU A 484 10.85 16.32 22.54
C GLU A 484 9.38 15.96 22.28
N VAL A 485 8.91 14.87 22.91
CA VAL A 485 7.47 14.53 22.92
C VAL A 485 6.72 15.66 23.65
N PRO A 486 5.58 16.16 23.13
CA PRO A 486 4.82 17.22 23.80
C PRO A 486 4.38 16.80 25.21
N ALA A 487 4.59 17.66 26.20
CA ALA A 487 4.10 17.42 27.57
C ALA A 487 2.64 17.84 27.72
N GLY A 488 1.90 17.21 28.63
CA GLY A 488 0.50 17.56 28.93
C GLY A 488 -0.56 16.95 28.01
N LEU A 489 -0.15 16.13 27.04
CA LEU A 489 -1.04 15.36 26.15
C LEU A 489 -2.20 14.68 26.93
N PRO A 490 -3.46 14.71 26.43
CA PRO A 490 -4.61 14.30 27.21
C PRO A 490 -4.79 12.76 27.23
N ALA A 491 -5.35 12.27 28.34
CA ALA A 491 -5.59 10.84 28.59
C ALA A 491 -6.60 10.17 27.63
N SER A 492 -7.35 10.98 26.87
CA SER A 492 -8.35 10.57 25.88
C SER A 492 -7.75 10.08 24.55
N LEU A 493 -6.44 10.28 24.32
CA LEU A 493 -5.79 9.90 23.06
C LEU A 493 -5.89 8.39 22.76
N GLU A 494 -6.39 8.07 21.58
CA GLU A 494 -6.45 6.74 20.97
C GLU A 494 -5.28 6.49 20.02
N GLN A 495 -4.80 7.52 19.29
CA GLN A 495 -3.62 7.44 18.41
C GLN A 495 -2.73 8.69 18.45
N LEU A 496 -1.42 8.48 18.57
CA LEU A 496 -0.41 9.52 18.57
C LEU A 496 0.67 9.23 17.52
N ARG A 497 0.79 10.09 16.49
CA ARG A 497 1.76 9.94 15.39
C ARG A 497 2.77 11.07 15.36
N LEU A 498 3.99 10.78 15.81
CA LEU A 498 5.12 11.69 15.98
C LEU A 498 6.31 11.34 15.05
N SER A 499 6.12 10.44 14.09
CA SER A 499 7.19 9.94 13.23
C SER A 499 7.79 10.99 12.27
N LYS A 500 9.05 10.78 11.85
CA LYS A 500 9.84 11.72 11.04
C LYS A 500 9.91 13.13 11.68
N ASN A 501 10.33 13.16 12.94
CA ASN A 501 10.66 14.38 13.70
C ASN A 501 12.17 14.35 14.08
N ARG A 502 12.58 15.12 15.09
CA ARG A 502 13.94 15.16 15.65
C ARG A 502 13.93 14.86 17.16
N ILE A 503 13.00 14.00 17.61
CA ILE A 503 12.74 13.78 19.03
C ILE A 503 13.93 13.06 19.66
N THR A 504 14.51 13.70 20.68
CA THR A 504 15.67 13.26 21.49
C THR A 504 15.29 13.06 22.96
N LYS A 505 14.01 13.18 23.31
CA LYS A 505 13.55 13.15 24.70
C LYS A 505 12.05 12.85 24.81
N ILE A 506 11.68 11.99 25.76
CA ILE A 506 10.30 11.85 26.23
C ILE A 506 10.24 12.47 27.65
N PRO A 507 9.46 13.54 27.89
CA PRO A 507 9.34 14.12 29.23
C PRO A 507 8.76 13.10 30.23
N ALA A 508 9.22 13.16 31.48
CA ALA A 508 8.76 12.26 32.53
C ALA A 508 7.24 12.37 32.71
N GLY A 509 6.54 11.25 32.49
CA GLY A 509 5.09 11.16 32.58
C GLY A 509 4.30 11.71 31.38
N ALA A 510 4.95 11.96 30.22
CA ALA A 510 4.28 12.43 29.00
C ALA A 510 3.16 11.51 28.48
N PHE A 511 3.14 10.24 28.92
CA PHE A 511 2.14 9.22 28.54
C PHE A 511 1.29 8.72 29.72
N ASN A 512 1.36 9.38 30.89
CA ASN A 512 0.61 8.95 32.09
C ASN A 512 -0.91 8.94 31.84
N LYS A 513 -1.59 7.94 32.38
CA LYS A 513 -3.06 7.73 32.29
C LYS A 513 -3.64 7.59 30.88
N MET A 514 -2.83 7.46 29.82
CA MET A 514 -3.33 7.24 28.45
C MET A 514 -3.75 5.78 28.24
N GLU A 515 -4.69 5.30 29.04
CA GLU A 515 -5.09 3.89 29.04
C GLU A 515 -5.79 3.47 27.73
N ASN A 516 -6.36 4.45 26.99
CA ASN A 516 -7.03 4.28 25.70
C ASN A 516 -6.08 4.26 24.48
N LEU A 517 -4.80 4.57 24.65
CA LEU A 517 -3.89 4.74 23.50
C LEU A 517 -3.59 3.39 22.84
N THR A 518 -4.05 3.20 21.61
CA THR A 518 -3.88 1.97 20.82
C THR A 518 -2.64 1.98 19.93
N LEU A 519 -2.21 3.15 19.47
CA LEU A 519 -1.10 3.33 18.53
C LEU A 519 -0.19 4.48 18.96
N LEU A 520 1.10 4.16 19.17
CA LEU A 520 2.17 5.13 19.39
C LEU A 520 3.25 4.99 18.30
N ASP A 521 3.33 5.99 17.43
CA ASP A 521 4.27 6.03 16.30
C ASP A 521 5.36 7.09 16.49
N LEU A 522 6.57 6.62 16.85
CA LEU A 522 7.79 7.41 17.07
C LEU A 522 8.87 7.10 16.02
N TYR A 523 8.51 6.46 14.89
CA TYR A 523 9.45 6.07 13.83
C TYR A 523 10.29 7.24 13.29
N HIS A 524 11.57 6.98 13.01
CA HIS A 524 12.48 7.95 12.40
C HIS A 524 12.59 9.23 13.25
N ASN A 525 13.12 9.04 14.46
CA ASN A 525 13.46 10.09 15.42
C ASN A 525 14.92 9.88 15.91
N GLN A 526 15.29 10.41 17.08
CA GLN A 526 16.66 10.40 17.60
C GLN A 526 16.70 9.94 19.07
N LEU A 527 15.75 9.08 19.47
CA LEU A 527 15.65 8.54 20.83
C LEU A 527 16.76 7.53 21.13
N SER A 528 17.37 7.67 22.31
CA SER A 528 18.37 6.76 22.90
C SER A 528 17.87 6.17 24.23
N ASP A 529 18.63 5.22 24.80
CA ASP A 529 18.24 4.51 26.03
C ASP A 529 17.97 5.46 27.23
N SER A 530 18.67 6.60 27.32
CA SER A 530 18.47 7.59 28.41
C SER A 530 17.13 8.31 28.33
N ASP A 531 16.50 8.28 27.16
CA ASP A 531 15.34 9.09 26.81
C ASP A 531 14.04 8.30 27.00
N LEU A 532 14.17 6.99 27.28
CA LEU A 532 13.13 6.04 27.64
C LEU A 532 13.28 5.63 29.12
N GLY A 533 12.69 6.41 30.03
CA GLY A 533 12.63 6.04 31.44
C GLY A 533 11.86 4.72 31.69
N ARG A 534 12.21 3.98 32.74
CA ARG A 534 11.68 2.62 33.05
C ARG A 534 10.15 2.46 33.08
N ASN A 535 9.41 3.54 33.27
CA ASN A 535 7.95 3.55 33.36
C ASN A 535 7.28 4.26 32.17
N THR A 536 8.02 4.63 31.12
CA THR A 536 7.53 5.48 30.01
C THR A 536 6.23 4.96 29.39
N PHE A 537 6.10 3.65 29.18
CA PHE A 537 4.93 3.05 28.52
C PHE A 537 3.95 2.37 29.50
N ARG A 538 4.18 2.47 30.82
CA ARG A 538 3.50 1.67 31.86
C ARG A 538 1.98 1.81 31.86
N ASP A 539 1.46 3.02 31.62
CA ASP A 539 0.03 3.31 31.71
C ASP A 539 -0.72 3.03 30.39
N LEU A 540 -0.02 2.62 29.32
CA LEU A 540 -0.57 2.44 27.96
C LEU A 540 -1.29 1.08 27.81
N LYS A 541 -2.28 0.81 28.66
CA LYS A 541 -2.89 -0.53 28.82
C LYS A 541 -3.50 -1.09 27.53
N SER A 542 -4.08 -0.25 26.68
CA SER A 542 -4.71 -0.67 25.41
C SER A 542 -3.76 -0.60 24.20
N LEU A 543 -2.44 -0.43 24.40
CA LEU A 543 -1.49 -0.26 23.30
C LEU A 543 -1.35 -1.54 22.48
N MET A 544 -1.80 -1.48 21.23
CA MET A 544 -1.74 -2.58 20.25
C MET A 544 -0.49 -2.47 19.37
N GLN A 545 -0.03 -1.24 19.07
CA GLN A 545 1.12 -0.99 18.19
C GLN A 545 2.08 0.05 18.76
N LEU A 546 3.36 -0.32 18.86
CA LEU A 546 4.47 0.55 19.29
C LEU A 546 5.55 0.56 18.19
N ASN A 547 5.80 1.73 17.63
CA ASN A 547 6.78 1.91 16.57
C ASN A 547 7.92 2.83 17.02
N LEU A 548 9.07 2.22 17.34
CA LEU A 548 10.32 2.87 17.76
C LEU A 548 11.44 2.66 16.72
N ALA A 549 11.12 2.14 15.54
CA ALA A 549 12.08 1.89 14.47
C ALA A 549 12.77 3.19 14.00
N HIS A 550 14.01 3.05 13.50
CA HIS A 550 14.84 4.14 12.99
C HIS A 550 15.13 5.24 14.04
N ASN A 551 15.52 4.81 15.25
CA ASN A 551 16.03 5.65 16.33
C ASN A 551 17.51 5.28 16.62
N ILE A 552 18.05 5.59 17.81
CA ILE A 552 19.44 5.28 18.20
C ILE A 552 19.52 4.44 19.49
N LEU A 553 18.47 3.67 19.78
CA LEU A 553 18.39 2.75 20.92
C LEU A 553 19.47 1.66 20.82
N LYS A 554 20.15 1.36 21.93
CA LYS A 554 21.03 0.18 22.08
C LYS A 554 20.38 -0.95 22.88
N LYS A 555 19.30 -0.66 23.60
CA LYS A 555 18.60 -1.66 24.41
C LYS A 555 17.14 -1.79 24.01
N MET A 556 16.57 -2.94 24.33
CA MET A 556 15.12 -3.10 24.32
C MET A 556 14.47 -2.11 25.31
N PRO A 557 13.33 -1.49 24.95
CA PRO A 557 12.67 -0.49 25.80
C PRO A 557 12.03 -1.09 27.06
N ASP A 558 12.37 -0.56 28.24
CA ASP A 558 11.76 -0.98 29.51
C ASP A 558 10.25 -0.64 29.57
N GLY A 559 9.47 -1.53 30.19
CA GLY A 559 8.09 -1.26 30.60
C GLY A 559 7.03 -1.23 29.49
N VAL A 560 7.30 -1.85 28.34
CA VAL A 560 6.32 -2.01 27.24
C VAL A 560 5.12 -2.89 27.68
N PRO A 561 3.87 -2.50 27.37
CA PRO A 561 2.67 -3.26 27.76
C PRO A 561 2.56 -4.65 27.13
N ASN A 562 2.21 -5.65 27.94
CA ASN A 562 2.00 -7.05 27.52
C ASN A 562 0.80 -7.26 26.55
N GLY A 563 -0.08 -6.28 26.40
CA GLY A 563 -1.21 -6.31 25.46
C GLY A 563 -0.83 -6.01 24.00
N LEU A 564 0.43 -5.66 23.75
CA LEU A 564 0.95 -5.26 22.44
C LEU A 564 0.85 -6.39 21.41
N ILE A 565 0.40 -6.05 20.20
CA ILE A 565 0.29 -6.97 19.04
C ILE A 565 1.49 -6.79 18.09
N GLN A 566 1.98 -5.56 17.97
CA GLN A 566 3.03 -5.16 17.03
C GLN A 566 4.12 -4.32 17.69
N LEU A 567 5.36 -4.82 17.68
CA LEU A 567 6.56 -4.12 18.16
C LEU A 567 7.56 -3.90 17.02
N PHE A 568 7.76 -2.64 16.62
CA PHE A 568 8.70 -2.30 15.55
C PHE A 568 9.91 -1.54 16.09
N LEU A 569 11.09 -2.14 15.95
CA LEU A 569 12.39 -1.68 16.45
C LEU A 569 13.49 -1.74 15.36
N ASP A 570 13.11 -1.88 14.08
CA ASP A 570 14.05 -1.91 12.96
C ASP A 570 15.02 -0.71 12.96
N ARG A 571 16.23 -0.84 12.40
CA ARG A 571 17.17 0.27 12.16
C ARG A 571 17.52 1.05 13.44
N ASN A 572 17.73 0.35 14.54
CA ASN A 572 18.30 0.89 15.78
C ASN A 572 19.77 0.41 15.91
N ARG A 573 20.29 0.30 17.13
CA ARG A 573 21.63 -0.21 17.44
C ARG A 573 21.55 -1.29 18.53
N ILE A 574 20.43 -2.01 18.62
CA ILE A 574 20.15 -2.90 19.74
C ILE A 574 21.12 -4.09 19.71
N ASP A 575 21.90 -4.26 20.77
CA ASP A 575 22.89 -5.33 20.93
C ASP A 575 22.45 -6.41 21.94
N ASP A 576 21.60 -6.06 22.91
CA ASP A 576 21.11 -6.95 23.98
C ASP A 576 19.56 -6.93 24.14
N ILE A 577 18.99 -8.12 24.32
CA ILE A 577 17.59 -8.38 24.69
C ILE A 577 17.56 -8.98 26.10
N PRO A 578 16.92 -8.33 27.10
CA PRO A 578 16.86 -8.86 28.45
C PRO A 578 16.27 -10.27 28.53
N LYS A 579 16.80 -11.09 29.44
CA LYS A 579 16.22 -12.40 29.75
C LYS A 579 14.73 -12.24 30.14
N ASP A 580 13.89 -13.14 29.65
CA ASP A 580 12.45 -13.17 29.88
C ASP A 580 11.69 -11.90 29.38
N TYR A 581 12.28 -11.06 28.52
CA TYR A 581 11.66 -9.78 28.09
C TYR A 581 10.24 -9.91 27.52
N PHE A 582 9.98 -10.90 26.66
CA PHE A 582 8.64 -11.14 26.09
C PHE A 582 7.70 -11.98 26.98
N LYS A 583 8.08 -12.28 28.22
CA LYS A 583 7.32 -13.17 29.11
C LYS A 583 5.99 -12.55 29.51
N GLY A 584 4.91 -13.23 29.14
CA GLY A 584 3.54 -12.79 29.42
C GLY A 584 2.96 -11.83 28.39
N PHE A 585 3.64 -11.55 27.26
CA PHE A 585 3.01 -10.92 26.10
C PHE A 585 2.06 -11.94 25.46
N THR A 586 0.76 -11.76 25.65
CA THR A 586 -0.27 -12.76 25.24
C THR A 586 -0.82 -12.56 23.84
N HIS A 587 -0.62 -11.37 23.25
CA HIS A 587 -1.19 -10.99 21.95
C HIS A 587 -0.12 -10.58 20.91
N LEU A 588 1.16 -10.64 21.28
CA LEU A 588 2.28 -10.16 20.45
C LEU A 588 2.52 -11.10 19.28
N ALA A 589 2.05 -10.69 18.10
CA ALA A 589 2.09 -11.47 16.87
C ALA A 589 3.21 -11.06 15.90
N PHE A 590 3.67 -9.81 15.95
CA PHE A 590 4.68 -9.26 15.04
C PHE A 590 5.82 -8.56 15.80
N VAL A 591 7.05 -9.05 15.63
CA VAL A 591 8.26 -8.43 16.19
C VAL A 591 9.27 -8.16 15.09
N ARG A 592 9.61 -6.88 14.90
CA ARG A 592 10.59 -6.43 13.90
C ARG A 592 11.82 -5.81 14.56
N LEU A 593 12.97 -6.45 14.34
CA LEU A 593 14.30 -6.12 14.88
C LEU A 593 15.36 -6.05 13.77
N ASN A 594 14.96 -5.93 12.51
CA ASN A 594 15.88 -5.88 11.37
C ASN A 594 16.87 -4.69 11.47
N TYR A 595 18.08 -4.82 10.92
CA TYR A 595 19.10 -3.75 10.95
C TYR A 595 19.41 -3.28 12.38
N ASN A 596 19.86 -4.21 13.23
CA ASN A 596 20.34 -3.93 14.60
C ASN A 596 21.75 -4.52 14.79
N GLN A 597 22.19 -4.72 16.03
CA GLN A 597 23.52 -5.23 16.39
C GLN A 597 23.43 -6.52 17.20
N LEU A 598 22.31 -7.24 17.10
CA LEU A 598 22.04 -8.46 17.85
C LEU A 598 23.01 -9.57 17.44
N SER A 599 23.63 -10.18 18.44
CA SER A 599 24.46 -11.39 18.31
C SER A 599 24.00 -12.45 19.31
N ASP A 600 24.46 -13.70 19.15
CA ASP A 600 24.11 -14.85 20.00
C ASP A 600 24.32 -14.61 21.51
N LYS A 601 25.18 -13.65 21.88
CA LYS A 601 25.42 -13.26 23.28
C LYS A 601 24.31 -12.37 23.86
N GLY A 602 23.68 -11.55 23.02
CA GLY A 602 22.60 -10.61 23.38
C GLY A 602 21.20 -11.10 23.03
N VAL A 603 21.06 -12.33 22.50
CA VAL A 603 19.76 -12.98 22.28
C VAL A 603 19.65 -14.21 23.19
N PRO A 604 18.97 -14.11 24.35
CA PRO A 604 18.78 -15.24 25.23
C PRO A 604 18.03 -16.37 24.51
N LYS A 605 18.58 -17.59 24.52
CA LYS A 605 18.20 -18.69 23.61
C LYS A 605 16.70 -18.90 23.37
N ALA A 606 15.87 -18.77 24.41
CA ALA A 606 14.42 -19.02 24.36
C ALA A 606 13.55 -17.75 24.41
N VAL A 607 14.12 -16.56 24.21
CA VAL A 607 13.41 -15.27 24.41
C VAL A 607 12.22 -15.09 23.45
N PHE A 608 12.27 -15.72 22.26
CA PHE A 608 11.19 -15.71 21.26
C PHE A 608 10.25 -16.93 21.35
N ASN A 609 10.39 -17.80 22.36
CA ASN A 609 9.47 -18.92 22.57
C ASN A 609 8.20 -18.48 23.30
N ILE A 610 7.37 -17.67 22.61
CA ILE A 610 6.04 -17.25 23.05
C ILE A 610 4.99 -17.74 22.05
N SER A 611 3.86 -18.25 22.53
CA SER A 611 2.84 -18.89 21.69
C SER A 611 2.00 -17.94 20.83
N SER A 612 2.13 -16.63 21.04
CA SER A 612 1.41 -15.58 20.29
C SER A 612 2.13 -15.13 19.02
N LEU A 613 3.44 -15.37 18.91
CA LEU A 613 4.30 -14.79 17.86
C LEU A 613 4.11 -15.55 16.54
N LEU A 614 3.79 -14.80 15.48
CA LEU A 614 3.55 -15.34 14.13
C LEU A 614 4.64 -14.91 13.14
N ASP A 615 5.17 -13.69 13.30
CA ASP A 615 6.14 -13.08 12.38
C ASP A 615 7.32 -12.47 13.16
N LEU A 616 8.52 -13.01 12.95
CA LEU A 616 9.76 -12.60 13.61
C LEU A 616 10.81 -12.17 12.58
N GLN A 617 11.23 -10.91 12.65
CA GLN A 617 12.15 -10.33 11.67
C GLN A 617 13.45 -9.85 12.33
N LEU A 618 14.55 -10.55 12.02
CA LEU A 618 15.90 -10.39 12.59
C LEU A 618 16.96 -10.19 11.48
N ALA A 619 16.56 -9.81 10.27
CA ALA A 619 17.46 -9.66 9.13
C ALA A 619 18.46 -8.49 9.32
N HIS A 620 19.66 -8.58 8.75
CA HIS A 620 20.72 -7.57 8.93
C HIS A 620 21.08 -7.39 10.42
N ASN A 621 21.49 -8.47 11.07
CA ASN A 621 22.04 -8.49 12.43
C ASN A 621 23.40 -9.25 12.41
N GLN A 622 23.89 -9.71 13.56
CA GLN A 622 25.20 -10.36 13.73
C GLN A 622 25.06 -11.78 14.31
N LEU A 623 23.91 -12.44 14.11
CA LEU A 623 23.63 -13.78 14.63
C LEU A 623 24.47 -14.83 13.90
N ALA A 624 25.07 -15.76 14.65
CA ALA A 624 25.81 -16.92 14.15
C ALA A 624 25.01 -18.23 14.27
N SER A 625 23.96 -18.26 15.09
CA SER A 625 23.03 -19.38 15.21
C SER A 625 21.57 -18.94 15.26
N LEU A 626 20.64 -19.88 15.08
CA LEU A 626 19.20 -19.62 15.13
C LEU A 626 18.71 -19.61 16.59
N PRO A 627 17.92 -18.60 17.01
CA PRO A 627 17.28 -18.60 18.32
C PRO A 627 16.15 -19.64 18.38
N LEU A 628 15.77 -20.07 19.58
CA LEU A 628 14.59 -20.91 19.78
C LEU A 628 13.32 -20.04 19.75
N PHE A 629 12.34 -20.51 18.99
CA PHE A 629 11.02 -19.89 18.82
C PHE A 629 9.92 -20.91 19.09
N ASN A 630 8.67 -20.45 19.21
CA ASN A 630 7.53 -21.32 19.46
C ASN A 630 7.04 -22.00 18.18
N GLY A 631 6.48 -23.21 18.28
CA GLY A 631 5.91 -23.93 17.14
C GLY A 631 4.75 -23.23 16.42
N ASN A 632 4.16 -22.18 17.00
CA ASN A 632 3.18 -21.31 16.34
C ASN A 632 3.76 -20.30 15.34
N LEU A 633 5.09 -20.07 15.33
CA LEU A 633 5.70 -19.08 14.43
C LEU A 633 5.50 -19.47 12.96
N GLU A 634 4.97 -18.57 12.14
CA GLU A 634 4.71 -18.80 10.71
C GLU A 634 5.83 -18.25 9.80
N HIS A 635 6.41 -17.09 10.15
CA HIS A 635 7.48 -16.46 9.36
C HIS A 635 8.71 -16.14 10.23
N LEU A 636 9.90 -16.53 9.74
CA LEU A 636 11.18 -16.22 10.35
C LEU A 636 12.13 -15.61 9.31
N HIS A 637 12.54 -14.35 9.52
CA HIS A 637 13.48 -13.65 8.65
C HIS A 637 14.83 -13.46 9.35
N LEU A 638 15.86 -14.11 8.83
CA LEU A 638 17.23 -14.13 9.33
C LEU A 638 18.27 -13.80 8.23
N ASN A 639 17.82 -13.36 7.06
CA ASN A 639 18.69 -13.02 5.95
C ASN A 639 19.73 -11.95 6.33
N HIS A 640 20.94 -12.07 5.79
CA HIS A 640 22.07 -11.19 6.04
C HIS A 640 22.45 -11.16 7.54
N ASN A 641 22.78 -12.32 8.07
CA ASN A 641 23.42 -12.55 9.37
C ASN A 641 24.73 -13.34 9.14
N ASN A 642 25.37 -13.82 10.21
CA ASN A 642 26.65 -14.55 10.16
C ASN A 642 26.46 -16.07 10.34
N ILE A 643 25.28 -16.63 10.02
CA ILE A 643 24.95 -18.03 10.33
C ILE A 643 25.75 -18.97 9.42
N GLU A 644 26.60 -19.82 9.99
CA GLU A 644 27.44 -20.79 9.26
C GLU A 644 26.77 -22.16 9.10
N SER A 645 25.96 -22.58 10.07
CA SER A 645 25.28 -23.88 10.07
C SER A 645 23.96 -23.84 10.86
N ILE A 646 23.12 -24.85 10.62
CA ILE A 646 21.82 -25.03 11.29
C ILE A 646 21.74 -26.48 11.77
N ASN A 647 21.00 -26.71 12.86
CA ASN A 647 20.71 -28.05 13.38
C ASN A 647 19.20 -28.10 13.65
N GLY A 648 18.44 -28.80 12.80
CA GLY A 648 16.98 -28.87 12.92
C GLY A 648 16.54 -29.54 14.22
N THR A 649 17.27 -30.56 14.67
CA THR A 649 17.03 -31.30 15.91
C THR A 649 17.09 -30.40 17.16
N LEU A 650 17.94 -29.37 17.16
CA LEU A 650 18.03 -28.37 18.24
C LEU A 650 16.96 -27.28 18.19
N ILE A 651 16.36 -27.04 17.02
CA ILE A 651 15.42 -25.94 16.76
C ILE A 651 13.96 -26.45 16.67
N CYS A 652 13.79 -27.76 16.49
CA CYS A 652 12.48 -28.39 16.42
C CYS A 652 11.72 -28.23 17.75
N PRO A 653 10.48 -27.71 17.75
CA PRO A 653 9.70 -27.54 18.98
C PRO A 653 9.24 -28.85 19.64
N PHE A 654 9.44 -30.00 18.99
CA PHE A 654 8.94 -31.32 19.38
C PHE A 654 9.99 -32.40 19.09
N ASP A 655 9.86 -33.55 19.75
CA ASP A 655 10.67 -34.73 19.46
C ASP A 655 10.28 -35.33 18.09
N LEU A 656 11.26 -35.50 17.20
CA LEU A 656 11.09 -36.08 15.87
C LEU A 656 10.62 -37.55 15.89
N HIS A 657 10.72 -38.23 17.04
CA HIS A 657 10.25 -39.61 17.23
C HIS A 657 8.79 -39.72 17.72
N ALA A 658 8.12 -38.60 18.01
CA ALA A 658 6.71 -38.64 18.41
C ALA A 658 5.79 -38.97 17.22
N SER A 659 4.84 -39.89 17.43
CA SER A 659 3.84 -40.29 16.42
C SER A 659 2.75 -39.21 16.27
N LEU A 660 3.08 -38.14 15.55
CA LEU A 660 2.18 -37.01 15.26
C LEU A 660 1.01 -37.44 14.37
N HIS A 661 -0.10 -37.82 15.01
CA HIS A 661 -1.39 -38.10 14.36
C HIS A 661 -2.39 -36.93 14.45
N GLU A 662 -2.03 -35.83 15.12
CA GLU A 662 -2.85 -34.61 15.23
C GLU A 662 -2.14 -33.40 14.59
N ASP A 663 -2.78 -32.74 13.62
CA ASP A 663 -2.26 -31.54 12.94
C ASP A 663 -2.04 -30.34 13.90
N SER A 664 -2.73 -30.35 15.06
CA SER A 664 -2.61 -29.33 16.12
C SER A 664 -1.19 -29.23 16.71
N LEU A 665 -0.39 -30.29 16.59
CA LEU A 665 0.95 -30.42 17.16
C LEU A 665 2.08 -30.20 16.13
N VAL A 666 1.77 -29.82 14.89
CA VAL A 666 2.78 -29.63 13.83
C VAL A 666 3.33 -28.20 13.87
N PRO A 667 4.66 -27.99 13.78
CA PRO A 667 5.26 -26.66 13.66
C PRO A 667 4.75 -25.88 12.43
N LYS A 668 4.24 -24.66 12.66
CA LYS A 668 3.52 -23.83 11.67
C LYS A 668 4.43 -22.98 10.78
N LEU A 669 5.75 -23.13 10.87
CA LEU A 669 6.71 -22.33 10.13
C LEU A 669 6.53 -22.54 8.62
N ARG A 670 6.02 -21.52 7.93
CA ARG A 670 5.71 -21.47 6.50
C ARG A 670 6.81 -20.81 5.68
N TYR A 671 7.54 -19.87 6.28
CA TYR A 671 8.56 -19.08 5.59
C TYR A 671 9.83 -18.94 6.43
N LEU A 672 10.97 -19.34 5.88
CA LEU A 672 12.28 -19.22 6.52
C LEU A 672 13.26 -18.53 5.57
N ARG A 673 13.61 -17.28 5.87
CA ARG A 673 14.48 -16.47 5.01
C ARG A 673 15.89 -16.37 5.59
N LEU A 674 16.89 -16.85 4.86
CA LEU A 674 18.28 -17.03 5.30
C LEU A 674 19.32 -16.49 4.31
N ASP A 675 18.92 -15.83 3.21
CA ASP A 675 19.84 -15.38 2.17
C ASP A 675 20.92 -14.40 2.64
N GLY A 676 22.13 -14.53 2.12
CA GLY A 676 23.28 -13.72 2.52
C GLY A 676 23.87 -14.06 3.90
N ASN A 677 23.64 -15.28 4.39
CA ASN A 677 24.39 -15.88 5.51
C ASN A 677 25.62 -16.66 5.00
N HIS A 678 26.38 -17.29 5.90
CA HIS A 678 27.55 -18.13 5.57
C HIS A 678 27.20 -19.61 5.41
N LEU A 679 25.95 -19.92 5.02
CA LEU A 679 25.44 -21.28 4.87
C LEU A 679 25.93 -21.92 3.58
N SER A 680 26.64 -23.05 3.69
CA SER A 680 26.88 -23.96 2.56
C SER A 680 25.70 -24.94 2.39
N PRO A 681 25.09 -25.06 1.19
CA PRO A 681 24.15 -26.14 0.89
C PRO A 681 24.81 -27.54 1.03
N PRO A 682 24.03 -28.62 1.30
CA PRO A 682 22.57 -28.67 1.40
C PRO A 682 22.03 -28.25 2.77
N ILE A 683 20.73 -27.96 2.82
CA ILE A 683 20.00 -27.73 4.07
C ILE A 683 19.88 -29.06 4.84
N PRO A 684 20.16 -29.08 6.16
CA PRO A 684 19.94 -30.25 7.02
C PRO A 684 18.51 -30.82 6.91
N LEU A 685 18.42 -32.14 6.70
CA LEU A 685 17.16 -32.84 6.45
C LEU A 685 16.22 -32.82 7.67
N ASP A 686 16.75 -32.73 8.88
CA ASP A 686 15.99 -32.66 10.14
C ASP A 686 15.13 -31.38 10.24
N ILE A 687 15.59 -30.27 9.68
CA ILE A 687 14.80 -29.02 9.54
C ILE A 687 13.56 -29.29 8.67
N ILE A 688 13.75 -29.94 7.53
CA ILE A 688 12.69 -30.24 6.56
C ILE A 688 11.68 -31.25 7.13
N MET A 689 12.15 -32.24 7.89
CA MET A 689 11.31 -33.25 8.55
C MET A 689 10.50 -32.68 9.73
N CYS A 690 11.04 -31.68 10.43
CA CYS A 690 10.37 -30.99 11.52
C CYS A 690 9.32 -29.98 11.01
N PHE A 691 9.72 -29.03 10.17
CA PHE A 691 8.87 -27.92 9.72
C PHE A 691 8.10 -28.31 8.45
N ARG A 692 7.15 -29.25 8.60
CA ARG A 692 6.40 -29.84 7.47
C ARG A 692 5.51 -28.85 6.70
N HIS A 693 5.18 -27.71 7.30
CA HIS A 693 4.41 -26.63 6.65
C HIS A 693 5.29 -25.60 5.92
N LEU A 694 6.60 -25.81 5.80
CA LEU A 694 7.54 -24.80 5.31
C LEU A 694 7.53 -24.71 3.78
N HIS A 695 6.76 -23.75 3.25
CA HIS A 695 6.50 -23.53 1.83
C HIS A 695 7.64 -22.82 1.07
N SER A 696 8.57 -22.15 1.76
CA SER A 696 9.76 -21.56 1.10
C SER A 696 10.89 -21.31 2.09
N ILE A 697 12.06 -21.84 1.75
CA ILE A 697 13.36 -21.40 2.26
C ILE A 697 14.02 -20.54 1.18
N VAL A 698 14.74 -19.49 1.57
CA VAL A 698 15.60 -18.69 0.69
C VAL A 698 16.99 -18.63 1.31
N ILE A 699 18.04 -18.92 0.54
CA ILE A 699 19.47 -18.91 0.91
C ILE A 699 20.26 -18.20 -0.20
#